data_AF-I2K7W1-F1
#
_entry.id   AF-I2K7W1-F1
#
_cell.length_a   1.000
_cell.length_b   1.000
_cell.length_c   1.000
_cell.angle_alpha   90.00
_cell.angle_beta   90.00
_cell.angle_gamma   90.00
#
_symmetry.space_group_name_H-M   'P 1'
#
loop_
_entity.id
_entity.type
_entity.pdbx_description
1 polymer ?
#
loop_
_entity_poly.entity_id
_entity_poly.type
_entity_poly.pdbx_seq_one_letter_code
_entity_poly.pdbx_strand_id
1 'polypeptide(L)'
;MKLNVKSLMLLLSMGVVLSLSGCGGGSSTSAVTEEPKLGDQTILADGSIEYVDYTGGTRIAPPSAAAAEYHTGVDFNHTLFDSADKKCQNCHNELYDTWKSSMHGQSWNDPIFQSKFQDFLRTHLAKIGQHPNSDGNLATTDDGILYQQKDIIDGDSVGTKNMFSSAAQTCIKCHAPGAYYAGDVKVTVTDIGSAIDLNNTELKALKALHEPAVQDPNGEIAVIAANPQRDRVYKATFQIGHEANREGINCAFCHSIETPRLMKENGMDNGLYTLAKDMRVGPHGPIKHDADVDGPLIYNDDATNAHMNKFFRLWGPEKYHDNTSDNAHTPKDNFDVTDPSKTADGRYTMASKDINGTDGKVHFTGGPFYGPYGVTGISNENETDETNRTAQVNPHYDMNGNNHFGESGKGLCLSCHQRSAGAAVPGGEEGASHFMELCSTQMAVTTGDDVASNDTLSSPKCQKCHMERIEGTVLHQWARPDKLWTLADNPNLTAHFDPEDPENHGDENPVAAAWLNSHAFLGASKTFKDTDRKASATAKIKSGFEATVNESVEGNTLTVTTALTNKTAHMFPGAHPMRRVLTRLVVTSDQGLVPVSTSTGNSSFDYIENDVQPLAGKVLHSSALTPVPVANNGSENLEFPGKVADLNGSNVSGQKFDGTPYTIEGVDATVSFDTQSTDNSGVTTGTVTNAAIVEDSNNTTFTRIYGHETGKRYDSNGKPSKTTTDTFIVRPGFDSWMVEKDNRLSPNETETYTLTYDITDKTNVKVEYRVYYMQKGANGKFIVDPATGFLDQAKSDAKKLLVTEVYKYPELP
;
A
#
# COMPACT_ATOMS: atom_id res chain seq x y z
N MET A 1 59.38 -39.39 -19.29
CA MET A 1 59.99 -38.99 -18.01
C MET A 1 59.22 -37.78 -17.50
N LYS A 2 58.77 -37.76 -16.23
CA LYS A 2 57.90 -36.74 -15.56
C LYS A 2 56.48 -36.49 -16.11
N LEU A 3 55.50 -36.57 -15.21
CA LEU A 3 54.20 -35.87 -15.08
C LEU A 3 53.45 -36.54 -13.89
N ASN A 4 52.33 -36.03 -13.36
CA ASN A 4 52.13 -34.80 -12.57
C ASN A 4 50.95 -35.06 -11.60
N VAL A 5 50.76 -34.23 -10.57
CA VAL A 5 49.85 -34.44 -9.45
C VAL A 5 48.37 -34.28 -9.84
N LYS A 6 47.55 -35.33 -9.64
CA LYS A 6 46.10 -35.31 -9.35
C LYS A 6 45.56 -36.74 -9.17
N SER A 7 45.44 -37.22 -7.93
CA SER A 7 44.52 -38.30 -7.47
C SER A 7 44.88 -38.73 -6.04
N LEU A 8 44.15 -38.22 -5.04
CA LEU A 8 44.08 -38.83 -3.70
C LEU A 8 42.76 -38.47 -3.00
N MET A 9 41.65 -38.98 -3.55
CA MET A 9 40.37 -39.08 -2.83
C MET A 9 39.54 -40.20 -3.46
N LEU A 10 39.87 -41.45 -3.10
CA LEU A 10 39.00 -42.61 -3.24
C LEU A 10 39.50 -43.70 -2.28
N LEU A 11 38.56 -44.52 -1.76
CA LEU A 11 38.78 -45.67 -0.88
C LEU A 11 39.09 -45.38 0.60
N LEU A 12 38.03 -45.20 1.39
CA LEU A 12 37.88 -45.82 2.72
C LEU A 12 36.40 -45.80 3.15
N SER A 13 35.60 -46.63 2.48
CA SER A 13 34.16 -46.80 2.74
C SER A 13 33.81 -48.30 2.81
N MET A 14 33.80 -48.89 4.01
CA MET A 14 33.26 -50.24 4.23
C MET A 14 33.02 -50.55 5.73
N GLY A 15 31.79 -51.00 6.06
CA GLY A 15 31.37 -51.43 7.39
C GLY A 15 30.92 -50.28 8.30
N VAL A 16 29.77 -50.33 9.00
CA VAL A 16 28.98 -51.50 9.46
C VAL A 16 27.48 -51.28 9.20
N VAL A 17 26.78 -52.35 8.78
CA VAL A 17 25.31 -52.45 8.76
C VAL A 17 24.88 -53.69 9.54
N LEU A 18 24.00 -53.51 10.53
CA LEU A 18 23.17 -54.48 11.26
C LEU A 18 22.10 -53.63 11.98
N SER A 19 20.81 -53.92 12.07
CA SER A 19 19.92 -54.90 11.41
C SER A 19 18.48 -54.46 11.78
N LEU A 20 17.48 -54.53 10.91
CA LEU A 20 16.50 -55.64 10.91
C LEU A 20 15.59 -55.62 9.67
N SER A 21 15.56 -56.74 8.96
CA SER A 21 14.45 -57.23 8.11
C SER A 21 13.13 -57.35 8.90
N GLY A 22 11.92 -57.41 8.34
CA GLY A 22 11.35 -57.68 7.00
C GLY A 22 9.86 -58.03 7.22
N CYS A 23 8.99 -58.39 6.27
CA CYS A 23 9.10 -58.74 4.86
C CYS A 23 7.68 -58.67 4.23
N GLY A 24 7.53 -58.45 2.92
CA GLY A 24 6.21 -58.40 2.27
C GLY A 24 6.21 -58.00 0.80
N GLY A 25 6.99 -58.68 -0.05
CA GLY A 25 7.05 -58.39 -1.49
C GLY A 25 5.87 -58.98 -2.28
N GLY A 26 5.38 -58.25 -3.29
CA GLY A 26 4.30 -58.72 -4.16
C GLY A 26 4.15 -57.94 -5.48
N SER A 27 4.63 -58.56 -6.56
CA SER A 27 4.23 -58.38 -7.97
C SER A 27 4.25 -56.97 -8.62
N SER A 28 5.00 -56.89 -9.73
CA SER A 28 4.83 -55.84 -10.75
C SER A 28 3.47 -55.98 -11.47
N THR A 29 2.65 -54.94 -11.44
CA THR A 29 1.55 -54.72 -12.40
C THR A 29 1.39 -53.23 -12.69
N SER A 30 1.36 -52.89 -13.99
CA SER A 30 0.87 -51.65 -14.58
C SER A 30 1.18 -50.34 -13.85
N ALA A 31 2.12 -49.57 -14.40
CA ALA A 31 2.24 -48.15 -14.11
C ALA A 31 0.97 -47.41 -14.60
N VAL A 32 -0.03 -47.34 -13.73
CA VAL A 32 -0.87 -46.14 -13.65
C VAL A 32 0.06 -45.08 -13.10
N THR A 33 0.35 -44.06 -13.90
CA THR A 33 0.88 -42.80 -13.37
C THR A 33 -0.25 -42.19 -12.55
N GLU A 34 -0.28 -42.47 -11.25
CA GLU A 34 -1.10 -41.67 -10.35
C GLU A 34 -0.62 -40.22 -10.47
N GLU A 35 -1.57 -39.29 -10.57
CA GLU A 35 -1.28 -37.86 -10.46
C GLU A 35 -0.55 -37.61 -9.12
N PRO A 36 0.52 -36.80 -9.10
CA PRO A 36 1.25 -36.49 -7.88
C PRO A 36 0.32 -35.96 -6.77
N LYS A 37 0.42 -36.54 -5.58
CA LYS A 37 -0.40 -36.20 -4.41
C LYS A 37 0.30 -35.17 -3.55
N LEU A 38 -0.48 -34.37 -2.81
CA LEU A 38 0.04 -33.41 -1.83
C LEU A 38 1.07 -34.06 -0.91
N GLY A 39 2.27 -33.47 -0.84
CA GLY A 39 3.37 -34.00 -0.04
C GLY A 39 4.23 -35.08 -0.71
N ASP A 40 3.92 -35.54 -1.93
CA ASP A 40 4.86 -36.35 -2.72
C ASP A 40 6.17 -35.58 -2.91
N GLN A 41 7.30 -36.26 -2.73
CA GLN A 41 8.63 -35.63 -2.64
C GLN A 41 9.69 -36.40 -3.43
N THR A 42 10.51 -35.65 -4.17
CA THR A 42 11.68 -36.15 -4.90
C THR A 42 12.92 -35.34 -4.51
N ILE A 43 13.96 -36.01 -4.01
CA ILE A 43 15.26 -35.36 -3.78
C ILE A 43 15.96 -35.19 -5.13
N LEU A 44 16.24 -33.96 -5.52
CA LEU A 44 16.93 -33.60 -6.75
C LEU A 44 18.45 -33.80 -6.63
N ALA A 45 19.14 -33.75 -7.78
CA ALA A 45 20.57 -34.06 -7.87
C ALA A 45 21.50 -33.08 -7.12
N ASP A 46 21.02 -31.89 -6.77
CA ASP A 46 21.70 -30.88 -5.95
C ASP A 46 21.32 -30.97 -4.45
N GLY A 47 20.48 -31.94 -4.07
CA GLY A 47 19.98 -32.14 -2.72
C GLY A 47 18.71 -31.34 -2.38
N SER A 48 18.24 -30.44 -3.26
CA SER A 48 16.95 -29.78 -3.08
C SER A 48 15.78 -30.79 -3.12
N ILE A 49 14.66 -30.44 -2.51
CA ILE A 49 13.48 -31.29 -2.40
C ILE A 49 12.41 -30.71 -3.32
N GLU A 50 12.14 -31.41 -4.42
CA GLU A 50 10.94 -31.19 -5.22
C GLU A 50 9.73 -31.77 -4.47
N TYR A 51 8.65 -31.00 -4.34
CA TYR A 51 7.42 -31.43 -3.67
C TYR A 51 6.16 -30.89 -4.33
N VAL A 52 5.04 -31.60 -4.14
CA VAL A 52 3.71 -31.11 -4.51
C VAL A 52 3.16 -30.24 -3.38
N ASP A 53 2.85 -28.99 -3.68
CA ASP A 53 2.26 -28.02 -2.76
C ASP A 53 0.74 -28.18 -2.61
N TYR A 54 0.15 -27.40 -1.69
CA TYR A 54 -1.30 -27.39 -1.40
C TYR A 54 -2.20 -26.92 -2.56
N THR A 55 -1.64 -26.33 -3.63
CA THR A 55 -2.35 -25.99 -4.89
C THR A 55 -2.27 -27.13 -5.92
N GLY A 56 -1.54 -28.20 -5.63
CA GLY A 56 -1.20 -29.26 -6.60
C GLY A 56 -0.02 -28.90 -7.52
N GLY A 57 0.65 -27.77 -7.28
CA GLY A 57 1.80 -27.30 -8.04
C GLY A 57 3.10 -27.92 -7.53
N THR A 58 4.03 -28.20 -8.44
CA THR A 58 5.38 -28.65 -8.07
C THR A 58 6.25 -27.46 -7.66
N ARG A 59 6.83 -27.51 -6.45
CA ARG A 59 7.84 -26.56 -5.94
C ARG A 59 9.16 -27.24 -5.66
N ILE A 60 10.22 -26.46 -5.53
CA ILE A 60 11.56 -26.91 -5.13
C ILE A 60 11.96 -26.15 -3.86
N ALA A 61 12.07 -26.86 -2.74
CA ALA A 61 12.63 -26.35 -1.49
C ALA A 61 14.14 -26.62 -1.40
N PRO A 62 14.92 -25.71 -0.81
CA PRO A 62 16.28 -26.04 -0.34
C PRO A 62 16.28 -27.27 0.61
N PRO A 63 17.40 -28.02 0.68
CA PRO A 63 17.52 -29.24 1.49
C PRO A 63 17.21 -29.06 2.99
N SER A 64 17.32 -27.84 3.50
CA SER A 64 16.97 -27.45 4.86
C SER A 64 16.63 -25.96 4.91
N ALA A 65 15.95 -25.53 5.97
CA ALA A 65 15.63 -24.12 6.22
C ALA A 65 16.90 -23.24 6.31
N ALA A 66 17.97 -23.78 6.90
CA ALA A 66 19.30 -23.17 6.94
C ALA A 66 19.90 -22.84 5.57
N ALA A 67 19.55 -23.61 4.53
CA ALA A 67 20.04 -23.40 3.16
C ALA A 67 19.25 -22.33 2.40
N ALA A 68 18.18 -21.77 3.01
CA ALA A 68 17.41 -20.65 2.48
C ALA A 68 17.79 -19.29 3.09
N GLU A 69 18.63 -19.27 4.12
CA GLU A 69 19.09 -18.04 4.78
C GLU A 69 20.14 -17.32 3.92
N TYR A 70 20.18 -15.99 4.02
CA TYR A 70 21.14 -15.14 3.31
C TYR A 70 22.19 -14.59 4.27
N HIS A 71 23.25 -13.96 3.73
CA HIS A 71 24.19 -13.21 4.56
C HIS A 71 23.67 -11.80 4.85
N THR A 72 23.77 -11.38 6.11
CA THR A 72 23.49 -10.00 6.51
C THR A 72 24.48 -9.03 5.88
N GLY A 73 24.04 -7.80 5.63
CA GLY A 73 24.96 -6.71 5.34
C GLY A 73 24.27 -5.37 5.10
N VAL A 74 25.09 -4.35 4.90
CA VAL A 74 24.68 -3.02 4.45
C VAL A 74 25.26 -2.74 3.05
N ASP A 75 24.69 -1.75 2.37
CA ASP A 75 24.97 -1.36 0.99
C ASP A 75 24.39 -2.29 -0.09
N PHE A 76 24.64 -1.94 -1.36
CA PHE A 76 24.00 -2.53 -2.53
C PHE A 76 24.38 -4.00 -2.78
N ASN A 77 23.36 -4.83 -3.00
CA ASN A 77 23.38 -6.30 -3.04
C ASN A 77 23.46 -7.01 -1.67
N HIS A 78 23.21 -6.33 -0.56
CA HIS A 78 23.04 -6.95 0.76
C HIS A 78 21.58 -6.95 1.22
N THR A 79 21.27 -7.72 2.27
CA THR A 79 19.94 -7.76 2.90
C THR A 79 20.07 -7.85 4.42
N LEU A 80 19.02 -7.44 5.14
CA LEU A 80 18.85 -7.68 6.58
C LEU A 80 17.92 -8.86 6.88
N PHE A 81 17.08 -9.24 5.91
CA PHE A 81 15.96 -10.15 6.09
C PHE A 81 16.02 -11.31 5.09
N ASP A 82 15.48 -12.45 5.51
CA ASP A 82 15.30 -13.62 4.65
C ASP A 82 14.26 -13.33 3.54
N SER A 83 14.41 -14.00 2.40
CA SER A 83 13.41 -14.01 1.33
C SER A 83 12.17 -14.78 1.78
N ALA A 84 10.99 -14.19 1.57
CA ALA A 84 9.72 -14.87 1.75
C ALA A 84 9.56 -16.01 0.72
N ASP A 85 10.06 -15.83 -0.51
CA ASP A 85 10.09 -16.88 -1.53
C ASP A 85 10.98 -18.04 -1.10
N LYS A 86 12.23 -17.82 -0.69
CA LYS A 86 13.13 -18.96 -0.38
C LYS A 86 12.92 -19.56 1.00
N LYS A 87 12.51 -18.79 2.00
CA LYS A 87 12.33 -19.26 3.39
C LYS A 87 10.86 -19.46 3.75
N CYS A 88 10.07 -18.39 3.80
CA CYS A 88 8.71 -18.45 4.35
C CYS A 88 7.77 -19.41 3.58
N GLN A 89 7.89 -19.52 2.25
CA GLN A 89 6.99 -20.38 1.47
C GLN A 89 7.04 -21.86 1.87
N ASN A 90 8.16 -22.36 2.39
CA ASN A 90 8.39 -23.80 2.61
C ASN A 90 7.81 -24.35 3.94
N CYS A 91 7.25 -23.48 4.79
CA CYS A 91 6.47 -23.82 5.99
C CYS A 91 5.06 -23.19 6.00
N HIS A 92 4.80 -22.24 5.09
CA HIS A 92 3.56 -21.48 5.03
C HIS A 92 3.12 -21.28 3.56
N ASN A 93 3.01 -22.35 2.77
CA ASN A 93 2.73 -22.22 1.33
C ASN A 93 1.49 -21.32 1.04
N GLU A 94 0.41 -21.50 1.78
CA GLU A 94 -0.85 -20.77 1.55
C GLU A 94 -0.81 -19.30 1.99
N LEU A 95 -0.24 -19.03 3.16
CA LEU A 95 0.08 -17.67 3.61
C LEU A 95 0.95 -16.96 2.57
N TYR A 96 1.97 -17.64 2.05
CA TYR A 96 2.91 -17.08 1.08
C TYR A 96 2.23 -16.75 -0.25
N ASP A 97 1.40 -17.63 -0.81
CA ASP A 97 0.74 -17.37 -2.09
C ASP A 97 -0.28 -16.21 -1.99
N THR A 98 -1.01 -16.15 -0.88
CA THR A 98 -1.92 -15.04 -0.57
C THR A 98 -1.15 -13.74 -0.34
N TRP A 99 -0.09 -13.74 0.47
CA TRP A 99 0.79 -12.57 0.70
C TRP A 99 1.48 -12.09 -0.58
N LYS A 100 2.02 -12.99 -1.42
CA LYS A 100 2.71 -12.65 -2.68
C LYS A 100 1.76 -11.93 -3.64
N SER A 101 0.45 -12.19 -3.53
CA SER A 101 -0.60 -11.49 -4.26
C SER A 101 -1.08 -10.17 -3.62
N SER A 102 -0.81 -9.96 -2.33
CA SER A 102 -1.29 -8.81 -1.56
C SER A 102 -0.64 -7.48 -1.98
N MET A 103 -1.21 -6.36 -1.54
CA MET A 103 -0.54 -5.05 -1.68
C MET A 103 0.83 -4.98 -0.98
N HIS A 104 1.10 -5.80 0.04
CA HIS A 104 2.39 -5.79 0.74
C HIS A 104 3.47 -6.51 -0.06
N GLY A 105 3.20 -7.74 -0.54
CA GLY A 105 4.12 -8.46 -1.44
C GLY A 105 4.26 -7.83 -2.83
N GLN A 106 3.25 -7.05 -3.27
CA GLN A 106 3.32 -6.25 -4.49
C GLN A 106 3.74 -4.80 -4.25
N SER A 107 4.07 -4.36 -3.03
CA SER A 107 4.28 -2.93 -2.74
C SER A 107 5.38 -2.28 -3.60
N TRP A 108 6.41 -3.06 -3.96
CA TRP A 108 7.45 -2.65 -4.90
C TRP A 108 7.05 -2.86 -6.37
N ASN A 109 6.45 -4.01 -6.69
CA ASN A 109 6.20 -4.44 -8.08
C ASN A 109 4.88 -3.93 -8.68
N ASP A 110 4.03 -3.28 -7.87
CA ASP A 110 2.73 -2.77 -8.30
C ASP A 110 2.87 -1.72 -9.43
N PRO A 111 2.19 -1.91 -10.58
CA PRO A 111 2.29 -0.99 -11.71
C PRO A 111 1.83 0.44 -11.42
N ILE A 112 0.93 0.66 -10.46
CA ILE A 112 0.48 2.00 -10.07
C ILE A 112 1.59 2.68 -9.27
N PHE A 113 2.16 2.01 -8.27
CA PHE A 113 3.34 2.49 -7.53
C PHE A 113 4.49 2.80 -8.48
N GLN A 114 4.89 1.87 -9.34
CA GLN A 114 6.01 2.06 -10.28
C GLN A 114 5.78 3.27 -11.21
N SER A 115 4.58 3.42 -11.78
CA SER A 115 4.23 4.60 -12.58
C SER A 115 4.33 5.89 -11.76
N LYS A 116 3.78 5.92 -10.54
CA LYS A 116 3.74 7.12 -9.68
C LYS A 116 5.11 7.47 -9.10
N PHE A 117 5.94 6.49 -8.81
CA PHE A 117 7.31 6.69 -8.33
C PHE A 117 8.18 7.29 -9.44
N GLN A 118 8.08 6.78 -10.66
CA GLN A 118 8.76 7.39 -11.81
C GLN A 118 8.31 8.84 -12.06
N ASP A 119 7.00 9.12 -12.02
CA ASP A 119 6.47 10.48 -12.13
C ASP A 119 7.04 11.38 -11.04
N PHE A 120 7.02 10.92 -9.78
CA PHE A 120 7.63 11.61 -8.63
C PHE A 120 9.12 11.90 -8.84
N LEU A 121 9.91 10.94 -9.34
CA LEU A 121 11.33 11.14 -9.65
C LEU A 121 11.54 12.16 -10.77
N ARG A 122 10.76 12.11 -11.86
CA ARG A 122 10.81 13.14 -12.92
C ARG A 122 10.53 14.55 -12.35
N THR A 123 9.59 14.69 -11.41
CA THR A 123 9.37 16.00 -10.74
C THR A 123 10.55 16.48 -9.89
N HIS A 124 11.42 15.59 -9.42
CA HIS A 124 12.60 15.95 -8.62
C HIS A 124 13.84 16.21 -9.47
N LEU A 125 13.99 15.53 -10.61
CA LEU A 125 15.00 15.87 -11.62
C LEU A 125 14.83 17.30 -12.15
N ALA A 126 13.60 17.68 -12.48
CA ALA A 126 13.26 19.02 -12.94
C ALA A 126 13.47 20.13 -11.87
N LYS A 127 13.67 19.76 -10.60
CA LYS A 127 13.98 20.71 -9.51
C LYS A 127 15.48 20.95 -9.30
N ILE A 128 16.38 20.17 -9.90
CA ILE A 128 17.83 20.30 -9.66
C ILE A 128 18.29 21.73 -9.99
N GLY A 129 18.89 22.41 -9.02
CA GLY A 129 19.33 23.80 -9.17
C GLY A 129 18.28 24.87 -8.92
N GLN A 130 17.05 24.53 -8.49
CA GLN A 130 16.00 25.47 -8.06
C GLN A 130 16.18 25.92 -6.60
N HIS A 131 15.68 27.11 -6.27
CA HIS A 131 15.59 27.65 -4.90
C HIS A 131 14.11 27.75 -4.47
N PRO A 132 13.52 26.71 -3.87
CA PRO A 132 12.22 26.81 -3.20
C PRO A 132 12.30 27.68 -1.95
N ASN A 133 11.51 28.76 -1.93
CA ASN A 133 11.26 29.57 -0.74
C ASN A 133 10.29 28.87 0.25
N SER A 134 10.19 29.40 1.47
CA SER A 134 9.35 28.87 2.55
C SER A 134 7.84 28.92 2.26
N ASP A 135 7.40 29.75 1.32
CA ASP A 135 6.02 29.86 0.81
C ASP A 135 5.70 28.84 -0.30
N GLY A 136 6.72 28.21 -0.89
CA GLY A 136 6.63 27.32 -2.04
C GLY A 136 6.78 28.01 -3.41
N ASN A 137 7.15 29.30 -3.42
CA ASN A 137 7.45 30.04 -4.64
C ASN A 137 8.87 29.68 -5.15
N LEU A 138 9.03 29.59 -6.47
CA LEU A 138 10.29 29.21 -7.14
C LEU A 138 11.02 30.41 -7.77
N ALA A 139 10.47 31.63 -7.62
CA ALA A 139 10.84 32.79 -8.44
C ALA A 139 11.81 33.79 -7.78
N THR A 140 12.32 33.53 -6.57
CA THR A 140 13.19 34.45 -5.82
C THR A 140 14.37 33.72 -5.19
N THR A 141 15.56 34.33 -5.28
CA THR A 141 16.86 33.66 -5.07
C THR A 141 17.39 33.67 -3.64
N ASP A 142 16.87 34.53 -2.77
CA ASP A 142 17.69 35.05 -1.66
C ASP A 142 17.58 34.23 -0.36
N ASP A 143 16.51 33.44 -0.19
CA ASP A 143 16.22 32.69 1.06
C ASP A 143 16.11 31.16 0.89
N GLY A 144 16.04 30.66 -0.35
CA GLY A 144 15.63 29.28 -0.65
C GLY A 144 16.75 28.22 -0.58
N ILE A 145 16.42 27.04 -0.05
CA ILE A 145 17.34 25.88 -0.03
C ILE A 145 17.53 25.36 -1.46
N LEU A 146 18.70 25.61 -2.06
CA LEU A 146 19.06 25.07 -3.38
C LEU A 146 18.86 23.55 -3.43
N TYR A 147 18.07 23.06 -4.39
CA TYR A 147 17.82 21.62 -4.56
C TYR A 147 18.99 20.95 -5.30
N GLN A 148 19.82 20.18 -4.58
CA GLN A 148 21.16 19.78 -5.02
C GLN A 148 21.32 18.28 -5.26
N GLN A 149 22.19 17.97 -6.23
CA GLN A 149 22.78 16.65 -6.39
C GLN A 149 24.30 16.76 -6.32
N LYS A 150 24.89 16.08 -5.32
CA LYS A 150 26.31 16.16 -4.93
C LYS A 150 27.30 16.04 -6.11
N ASP A 151 27.00 15.18 -7.08
CA ASP A 151 27.94 14.78 -8.13
C ASP A 151 27.61 15.40 -9.51
N ILE A 152 26.79 16.47 -9.57
CA ILE A 152 26.33 17.11 -10.82
C ILE A 152 26.61 18.60 -10.92
N ILE A 153 26.70 19.31 -9.79
CA ILE A 153 26.87 20.79 -9.78
C ILE A 153 28.34 21.12 -9.48
N ASP A 154 29.09 21.45 -10.53
CA ASP A 154 30.49 21.88 -10.42
C ASP A 154 30.64 23.30 -9.85
N GLY A 155 31.73 23.50 -9.09
CA GLY A 155 32.49 24.76 -9.08
C GLY A 155 32.31 25.72 -7.91
N ASP A 156 31.12 25.82 -7.31
CA ASP A 156 30.86 26.76 -6.21
C ASP A 156 30.61 26.07 -4.85
N SER A 157 30.92 26.79 -3.77
CA SER A 157 31.14 26.27 -2.40
C SER A 157 29.89 25.77 -1.64
N VAL A 158 28.95 25.11 -2.32
CA VAL A 158 27.59 24.89 -1.84
C VAL A 158 27.26 23.40 -1.73
N GLY A 159 27.61 22.79 -0.59
CA GLY A 159 26.83 21.68 -0.01
C GLY A 159 27.14 20.24 -0.43
N THR A 160 27.51 19.41 0.56
CA THR A 160 27.68 17.95 0.49
C THR A 160 26.37 17.15 0.32
N LYS A 161 25.30 17.76 -0.21
CA LYS A 161 23.92 17.26 -0.08
C LYS A 161 23.45 16.45 -1.29
N ASN A 162 22.78 15.33 -1.04
CA ASN A 162 22.31 14.37 -2.05
C ASN A 162 20.77 14.31 -2.07
N MET A 163 20.13 15.40 -2.51
CA MET A 163 18.69 15.61 -2.29
C MET A 163 17.80 14.74 -3.17
N PHE A 164 18.26 14.38 -4.37
CA PHE A 164 17.52 13.48 -5.25
C PHE A 164 17.47 12.06 -4.68
N SER A 165 18.62 11.49 -4.28
CA SER A 165 18.65 10.15 -3.68
C SER A 165 17.83 10.09 -2.38
N SER A 166 17.88 11.13 -1.53
CA SER A 166 17.02 11.19 -0.32
C SER A 166 15.52 11.28 -0.65
N ALA A 167 15.14 12.00 -1.70
CA ALA A 167 13.74 12.03 -2.16
C ALA A 167 13.30 10.65 -2.67
N ALA A 168 14.11 9.99 -3.50
CA ALA A 168 13.84 8.65 -4.01
C ALA A 168 13.68 7.62 -2.88
N GLN A 169 14.58 7.62 -1.91
CA GLN A 169 14.55 6.73 -0.75
C GLN A 169 13.33 6.94 0.17
N THR A 170 12.68 8.12 0.13
CA THR A 170 11.51 8.43 0.98
C THR A 170 10.31 7.51 0.71
N CYS A 171 10.11 7.12 -0.55
CA CYS A 171 9.08 6.16 -0.97
C CYS A 171 9.49 4.72 -0.63
N ILE A 172 10.77 4.39 -0.85
CA ILE A 172 11.31 3.04 -0.69
C ILE A 172 11.25 2.58 0.78
N LYS A 173 11.41 3.51 1.74
CA LYS A 173 11.19 3.26 3.18
C LYS A 173 9.86 2.55 3.52
N CYS A 174 8.83 2.72 2.69
CA CYS A 174 7.52 2.08 2.87
C CYS A 174 7.25 0.97 1.84
N HIS A 175 7.75 1.10 0.60
CA HIS A 175 7.43 0.17 -0.49
C HIS A 175 8.41 -1.00 -0.66
N ALA A 176 9.63 -0.89 -0.12
CA ALA A 176 10.60 -1.98 0.02
C ALA A 176 11.50 -1.68 1.23
N PRO A 177 10.96 -1.77 2.47
CA PRO A 177 11.65 -1.31 3.67
C PRO A 177 12.95 -2.07 3.93
N GLY A 178 13.00 -3.38 3.66
CA GLY A 178 14.23 -4.18 3.75
C GLY A 178 15.38 -3.59 2.93
N ALA A 179 15.10 -3.15 1.69
CA ALA A 179 16.07 -2.47 0.83
C ALA A 179 16.58 -1.18 1.48
N TYR A 180 15.67 -0.36 2.03
CA TYR A 180 16.02 0.93 2.63
C TYR A 180 16.92 0.77 3.86
N TYR A 181 16.64 -0.17 4.76
CA TYR A 181 17.45 -0.38 5.98
C TYR A 181 18.74 -1.15 5.72
N ALA A 182 18.77 -2.02 4.72
CA ALA A 182 20.00 -2.65 4.22
C ALA A 182 20.89 -1.70 3.42
N GLY A 183 20.45 -0.47 3.09
CA GLY A 183 21.18 0.39 2.13
C GLY A 183 21.22 -0.18 0.70
N ASP A 184 20.41 -1.19 0.42
CA ASP A 184 20.34 -1.93 -0.84
C ASP A 184 19.52 -1.20 -1.91
N VAL A 185 19.81 0.09 -2.06
CA VAL A 185 19.09 1.02 -2.92
C VAL A 185 20.10 1.88 -3.67
N LYS A 186 20.35 1.53 -4.92
CA LYS A 186 21.16 2.34 -5.83
C LYS A 186 20.27 3.39 -6.48
N VAL A 187 20.61 4.66 -6.32
CA VAL A 187 20.01 5.77 -7.05
C VAL A 187 21.13 6.63 -7.63
N THR A 188 21.15 6.79 -8.95
CA THR A 188 22.12 7.64 -9.64
C THR A 188 21.42 8.76 -10.40
N VAL A 189 22.13 9.85 -10.67
CA VAL A 189 21.68 10.90 -11.59
C VAL A 189 22.86 11.25 -12.49
N THR A 190 22.58 11.54 -13.76
CA THR A 190 23.56 11.98 -14.76
C THR A 190 22.96 13.10 -15.61
N ASP A 191 23.74 14.16 -15.88
CA ASP A 191 23.48 15.04 -17.02
C ASP A 191 23.69 14.24 -18.31
N ILE A 192 22.70 14.23 -19.20
CA ILE A 192 22.76 13.52 -20.49
C ILE A 192 22.81 14.46 -21.70
N GLY A 193 22.87 15.77 -21.46
CA GLY A 193 23.01 16.78 -22.50
C GLY A 193 22.23 18.07 -22.21
N SER A 194 22.52 19.08 -23.02
CA SER A 194 21.70 20.28 -23.10
C SER A 194 20.50 20.08 -24.01
N ALA A 195 19.38 20.70 -23.66
CA ALA A 195 18.25 20.90 -24.56
C ALA A 195 17.91 22.40 -24.53
N ILE A 196 18.47 23.13 -25.50
CA ILE A 196 18.36 24.59 -25.61
C ILE A 196 16.98 24.99 -26.15
N ASP A 197 16.33 24.10 -26.90
CA ASP A 197 14.93 24.19 -27.28
C ASP A 197 14.19 22.97 -26.72
N LEU A 198 13.55 23.13 -25.56
CA LEU A 198 12.72 22.11 -24.92
C LEU A 198 11.37 21.92 -25.63
N ASN A 199 11.42 21.81 -26.96
CA ASN A 199 10.33 21.36 -27.78
C ASN A 199 10.06 19.85 -27.56
N ASN A 200 8.83 19.44 -27.84
CA ASN A 200 8.38 18.06 -27.62
C ASN A 200 9.10 17.02 -28.49
N THR A 201 9.94 17.39 -29.47
CA THR A 201 10.59 16.43 -30.37
C THR A 201 11.94 15.98 -29.84
N GLU A 202 12.80 16.91 -29.40
CA GLU A 202 14.14 16.56 -28.90
C GLU A 202 14.06 15.74 -27.61
N LEU A 203 13.21 16.17 -26.67
CA LEU A 203 12.98 15.45 -25.42
C LEU A 203 12.28 14.09 -25.63
N LYS A 204 11.41 13.93 -26.66
CA LYS A 204 10.89 12.61 -27.09
C LYS A 204 12.00 11.67 -27.57
N ALA A 205 12.97 12.19 -28.34
CA ALA A 205 14.07 11.39 -28.86
C ALA A 205 14.98 10.90 -27.72
N LEU A 206 15.36 11.78 -26.79
CA LEU A 206 16.12 11.40 -25.60
C LEU A 206 15.38 10.37 -24.73
N LYS A 207 14.06 10.53 -24.57
CA LYS A 207 13.21 9.58 -23.85
C LYS A 207 13.18 8.20 -24.52
N ALA A 208 12.96 8.14 -25.83
CA ALA A 208 12.99 6.88 -26.58
C ALA A 208 14.37 6.19 -26.55
N LEU A 209 15.46 6.94 -26.34
CA LEU A 209 16.83 6.43 -26.27
C LEU A 209 17.21 5.88 -24.88
N HIS A 210 16.73 6.50 -23.78
CA HIS A 210 17.15 6.14 -22.42
C HIS A 210 16.03 5.66 -21.47
N GLU A 211 14.74 5.80 -21.80
CA GLU A 211 13.63 5.14 -21.11
C GLU A 211 13.04 4.03 -22.00
N PRO A 212 13.33 2.74 -21.76
CA PRO A 212 12.74 1.66 -22.54
C PRO A 212 11.22 1.57 -22.29
N ALA A 213 10.45 1.25 -23.35
CA ALA A 213 8.98 1.24 -23.32
C ALA A 213 8.36 0.20 -22.37
N VAL A 214 9.14 -0.80 -21.95
CA VAL A 214 8.80 -1.77 -20.90
C VAL A 214 9.98 -1.80 -19.93
N GLN A 215 9.69 -1.64 -18.64
CA GLN A 215 10.68 -1.65 -17.57
C GLN A 215 10.34 -2.78 -16.60
N ASP A 216 11.36 -3.56 -16.23
CA ASP A 216 11.25 -4.56 -15.16
C ASP A 216 11.50 -3.87 -13.81
N PRO A 217 10.57 -3.89 -12.85
CA PRO A 217 10.78 -3.34 -11.50
C PRO A 217 11.94 -4.00 -10.73
N ASN A 218 12.41 -5.18 -11.16
CA ASN A 218 13.57 -5.86 -10.57
C ASN A 218 14.92 -5.44 -11.19
N GLY A 219 14.89 -4.75 -12.34
CA GLY A 219 16.06 -4.24 -13.05
C GLY A 219 16.47 -2.83 -12.63
N GLU A 220 17.49 -2.27 -13.29
CA GLU A 220 17.77 -0.83 -13.21
C GLU A 220 16.75 -0.08 -14.07
N ILE A 221 15.92 0.75 -13.43
CA ILE A 221 14.96 1.62 -14.10
C ILE A 221 15.60 2.97 -14.36
N ALA A 222 15.33 3.55 -15.53
CA ALA A 222 15.71 4.92 -15.88
C ALA A 222 14.48 5.82 -16.00
N VAL A 223 14.63 7.07 -15.54
CA VAL A 223 13.69 8.17 -15.84
C VAL A 223 14.47 9.41 -16.28
N ILE A 224 13.88 10.19 -17.19
CA ILE A 224 14.42 11.44 -17.71
C ILE A 224 13.49 12.58 -17.34
N ALA A 225 14.04 13.74 -17.02
CA ALA A 225 13.30 15.00 -17.08
C ALA A 225 14.19 16.13 -17.58
N ALA A 226 13.56 17.07 -18.28
CA ALA A 226 14.15 18.36 -18.60
C ALA A 226 14.24 19.27 -17.36
N ASN A 227 15.24 20.13 -17.35
CA ASN A 227 15.42 21.22 -16.41
C ASN A 227 15.54 22.55 -17.18
N PRO A 228 14.42 23.29 -17.31
CA PRO A 228 14.35 24.46 -18.19
C PRO A 228 15.05 25.70 -17.61
N GLN A 229 15.41 25.70 -16.31
CA GLN A 229 16.18 26.79 -15.71
C GLN A 229 17.69 26.67 -15.95
N ARG A 230 18.15 25.55 -16.51
CA ARG A 230 19.58 25.23 -16.71
C ARG A 230 19.90 24.81 -18.15
N ASP A 231 18.89 24.75 -19.04
CA ASP A 231 18.95 24.17 -20.39
C ASP A 231 19.55 22.75 -20.39
N ARG A 232 19.26 21.94 -19.36
CA ARG A 232 19.80 20.57 -19.17
C ARG A 232 18.72 19.51 -19.18
N VAL A 233 19.11 18.30 -19.56
CA VAL A 233 18.30 17.09 -19.42
C VAL A 233 19.03 16.14 -18.49
N TYR A 234 18.35 15.73 -17.40
CA TYR A 234 18.89 14.79 -16.44
C TYR A 234 18.24 13.43 -16.62
N LYS A 235 19.04 12.37 -16.50
CA LYS A 235 18.58 10.99 -16.34
C LYS A 235 18.87 10.54 -14.91
N ALA A 236 17.87 10.05 -14.20
CA ALA A 236 18.06 9.25 -12.99
C ALA A 236 17.99 7.76 -13.32
N THR A 237 18.74 6.95 -12.58
CA THR A 237 18.46 5.51 -12.48
C THR A 237 18.16 5.11 -11.04
N PHE A 238 17.36 4.08 -10.85
CA PHE A 238 17.14 3.45 -9.54
C PHE A 238 17.05 1.92 -9.65
N GLN A 239 17.53 1.22 -8.61
CA GLN A 239 17.50 -0.24 -8.51
C GLN A 239 17.56 -0.70 -7.04
N ILE A 240 16.92 -1.83 -6.73
CA ILE A 240 17.15 -2.65 -5.53
C ILE A 240 18.08 -3.82 -5.91
N GLY A 241 19.16 -4.06 -5.19
CA GLY A 241 20.24 -4.96 -5.61
C GLY A 241 20.02 -6.42 -5.25
N HIS A 242 19.70 -6.70 -3.98
CA HIS A 242 19.46 -8.04 -3.47
C HIS A 242 18.02 -8.50 -3.74
N GLU A 243 17.84 -9.75 -4.15
CA GLU A 243 16.53 -10.26 -4.58
C GLU A 243 15.49 -10.32 -3.44
N ALA A 244 15.89 -10.70 -2.23
CA ALA A 244 15.00 -10.75 -1.05
C ALA A 244 14.38 -9.38 -0.68
N ASN A 245 15.02 -8.29 -1.10
CA ASN A 245 14.53 -6.92 -0.88
C ASN A 245 13.55 -6.44 -1.98
N ARG A 246 13.45 -7.15 -3.11
CA ARG A 246 12.55 -6.83 -4.24
C ARG A 246 11.13 -7.36 -4.04
N GLU A 247 10.91 -8.13 -2.98
CA GLU A 247 9.63 -8.77 -2.66
C GLU A 247 8.64 -7.82 -1.97
N GLY A 248 8.92 -6.51 -1.93
CA GLY A 248 8.08 -5.50 -1.30
C GLY A 248 8.24 -5.46 0.22
N ILE A 249 7.11 -5.42 0.93
CA ILE A 249 7.07 -5.59 2.39
C ILE A 249 6.97 -7.10 2.65
N ASN A 250 8.13 -7.73 2.87
CA ASN A 250 8.23 -9.17 3.08
C ASN A 250 7.83 -9.61 4.51
N CYS A 251 7.51 -10.90 4.66
CA CYS A 251 7.04 -11.46 5.93
C CYS A 251 8.06 -11.23 7.07
N ALA A 252 9.36 -11.43 6.76
CA ALA A 252 10.44 -11.25 7.72
C ALA A 252 10.54 -9.80 8.24
N PHE A 253 10.27 -8.79 7.39
CA PHE A 253 10.18 -7.40 7.85
C PHE A 253 8.99 -7.18 8.80
N CYS A 254 7.79 -7.63 8.43
CA CYS A 254 6.60 -7.49 9.29
C CYS A 254 6.82 -8.16 10.66
N HIS A 255 7.41 -9.34 10.67
CA HIS A 255 7.75 -10.09 11.89
C HIS A 255 9.02 -9.60 12.60
N SER A 256 9.76 -8.62 12.04
CA SER A 256 10.89 -8.01 12.75
C SER A 256 10.48 -6.86 13.67
N ILE A 257 9.25 -6.34 13.54
CA ILE A 257 8.74 -5.24 14.35
C ILE A 257 8.45 -5.78 15.76
N GLU A 258 9.22 -5.34 16.75
CA GLU A 258 9.09 -5.81 18.14
C GLU A 258 7.93 -5.10 18.85
N THR A 259 7.76 -3.80 18.57
CA THR A 259 6.65 -3.01 19.14
C THR A 259 6.27 -1.82 18.25
N PRO A 260 4.98 -1.63 17.95
CA PRO A 260 4.45 -0.37 17.44
C PRO A 260 4.25 0.63 18.60
N ARG A 261 5.01 1.73 18.64
CA ARG A 261 4.77 2.83 19.61
C ARG A 261 3.38 3.46 19.45
N LEU A 262 2.44 2.99 20.28
CA LEU A 262 1.09 3.55 20.56
C LEU A 262 0.82 3.56 22.08
N MET A 263 1.88 3.62 22.89
CA MET A 263 1.92 2.99 24.21
C MET A 263 1.07 3.70 25.30
N LYS A 264 0.95 3.03 26.48
CA LYS A 264 -0.04 3.08 27.60
C LYS A 264 0.48 2.14 28.72
N GLU A 265 -0.26 2.01 29.84
CA GLU A 265 0.42 1.71 31.12
C GLU A 265 0.63 0.21 31.30
N ASN A 266 1.87 -0.28 31.36
CA ASN A 266 3.08 0.39 31.86
C ASN A 266 4.25 0.33 30.86
N GLY A 267 4.64 1.45 30.23
CA GLY A 267 5.90 1.44 29.48
C GLY A 267 6.32 2.61 28.58
N MET A 268 5.78 3.84 28.69
CA MET A 268 6.15 4.91 27.73
C MET A 268 6.32 6.36 28.25
N ASP A 269 6.55 7.22 27.28
CA ASP A 269 6.86 8.65 27.20
C ASP A 269 5.72 9.63 27.59
N ASN A 270 4.72 9.16 28.33
CA ASN A 270 3.44 9.84 28.60
C ASN A 270 2.65 10.29 27.36
N GLY A 271 2.93 9.73 26.16
CA GLY A 271 2.30 10.16 24.92
C GLY A 271 2.80 11.55 24.53
N LEU A 272 3.95 11.97 25.08
CA LEU A 272 4.60 13.22 24.80
C LEU A 272 5.89 12.96 24.06
N TYR A 273 6.06 13.67 22.96
CA TYR A 273 7.08 13.35 21.99
C TYR A 273 7.87 14.60 21.57
N THR A 274 9.08 14.73 22.08
CA THR A 274 9.95 15.90 21.83
C THR A 274 10.73 15.73 20.54
N LEU A 275 10.62 16.71 19.64
CA LEU A 275 11.37 16.73 18.40
C LEU A 275 12.84 17.13 18.64
N ALA A 276 13.79 16.34 18.11
CA ALA A 276 15.20 16.73 18.10
C ALA A 276 15.56 17.80 17.05
N LYS A 277 14.67 18.02 16.06
CA LYS A 277 14.75 19.01 14.96
C LYS A 277 13.35 19.28 14.41
N ASP A 278 13.10 20.44 13.83
CA ASP A 278 11.82 20.79 13.22
C ASP A 278 11.32 19.73 12.23
N MET A 279 10.05 19.36 12.39
CA MET A 279 9.38 18.47 11.46
C MET A 279 9.03 19.25 10.19
N ARG A 280 9.50 18.78 9.03
CA ARG A 280 9.37 19.47 7.74
C ARG A 280 8.56 18.70 6.70
N VAL A 281 8.07 19.43 5.70
CA VAL A 281 7.42 18.90 4.48
C VAL A 281 8.46 18.19 3.60
N GLY A 282 8.77 16.93 3.93
CA GLY A 282 9.86 16.19 3.30
C GLY A 282 11.24 16.75 3.68
N PRO A 283 12.32 16.39 2.97
CA PRO A 283 13.70 16.74 3.38
C PRO A 283 13.98 18.25 3.53
N HIS A 284 13.33 19.09 2.71
CA HIS A 284 13.65 20.53 2.60
C HIS A 284 12.42 21.45 2.49
N GLY A 285 11.20 20.96 2.75
CA GLY A 285 10.01 21.82 2.75
C GLY A 285 9.85 22.68 4.00
N PRO A 286 8.75 23.46 4.09
CA PRO A 286 8.45 24.30 5.25
C PRO A 286 8.34 23.49 6.55
N ILE A 287 8.64 24.15 7.66
CA ILE A 287 8.42 23.65 9.03
C ILE A 287 6.91 23.46 9.24
N LYS A 288 6.54 22.38 9.91
CA LYS A 288 5.16 22.01 10.29
C LYS A 288 5.00 21.73 11.78
N HIS A 289 6.12 21.57 12.48
CA HIS A 289 6.20 21.65 13.93
C HIS A 289 7.63 22.08 14.26
N ASP A 290 7.79 23.25 14.87
CA ASP A 290 9.06 23.79 15.32
C ASP A 290 9.47 23.10 16.62
N ALA A 291 10.70 22.60 16.70
CA ALA A 291 11.14 21.81 17.85
C ALA A 291 11.30 22.64 19.14
N ASP A 292 11.65 23.91 19.00
CA ASP A 292 11.94 24.81 20.14
C ASP A 292 10.72 25.68 20.50
N VAL A 293 9.82 25.96 19.54
CA VAL A 293 8.67 26.85 19.72
C VAL A 293 7.35 26.12 20.00
N ASP A 294 7.04 25.04 19.26
CA ASP A 294 5.72 24.40 19.32
C ASP A 294 5.60 23.34 20.44
N GLY A 295 6.72 22.94 21.06
CA GLY A 295 6.76 21.96 22.15
C GLY A 295 6.71 20.49 21.69
N PRO A 296 6.34 19.55 22.57
CA PRO A 296 6.22 18.14 22.19
C PRO A 296 4.94 17.85 21.38
N LEU A 297 5.01 16.89 20.45
CA LEU A 297 3.80 16.25 19.92
C LEU A 297 3.09 15.48 21.03
N ILE A 298 1.77 15.37 20.92
CA ILE A 298 0.91 14.68 21.87
C ILE A 298 0.22 13.53 21.15
N TYR A 299 0.27 12.34 21.74
CA TYR A 299 -0.37 11.12 21.29
C TYR A 299 -1.50 10.73 22.24
N ASN A 300 -2.60 10.18 21.72
CA ASN A 300 -3.69 9.61 22.50
C ASN A 300 -4.39 8.42 21.81
N ASP A 301 -4.92 7.52 22.63
CA ASP A 301 -5.39 6.18 22.22
C ASP A 301 -6.70 6.22 21.41
N ASP A 302 -7.51 7.24 21.63
CA ASP A 302 -8.74 7.63 20.90
C ASP A 302 -8.43 8.45 19.63
N ALA A 303 -7.16 8.71 19.32
CA ALA A 303 -6.71 9.48 18.15
C ALA A 303 -7.20 10.94 18.04
N THR A 304 -7.91 11.46 19.05
CA THR A 304 -8.57 12.78 18.95
C THR A 304 -7.60 13.95 18.98
N ASN A 305 -6.33 13.75 19.36
CA ASN A 305 -5.37 14.84 19.43
C ASN A 305 -4.92 15.32 18.04
N ALA A 306 -4.96 16.63 17.83
CA ALA A 306 -4.58 17.25 16.57
C ALA A 306 -3.08 17.07 16.19
N HIS A 307 -2.24 16.62 17.12
CA HIS A 307 -0.84 16.22 16.90
C HIS A 307 -0.68 14.80 16.30
N MET A 308 -1.71 13.95 16.30
CA MET A 308 -1.66 12.60 15.71
C MET A 308 -1.26 12.65 14.22
N ASN A 309 -1.88 13.56 13.46
CA ASN A 309 -1.58 13.83 12.05
C ASN A 309 -0.15 14.38 11.79
N LYS A 310 0.55 14.82 12.85
CA LYS A 310 1.97 15.19 12.84
C LYS A 310 2.84 13.97 13.19
N PHE A 311 2.48 13.23 14.24
CA PHE A 311 3.22 12.06 14.75
C PHE A 311 3.46 10.99 13.67
N PHE A 312 2.40 10.55 12.97
CA PHE A 312 2.51 9.49 11.95
C PHE A 312 3.38 9.86 10.73
N ARG A 313 3.75 11.13 10.54
CA ARG A 313 4.71 11.56 9.49
C ARG A 313 6.13 11.04 9.76
N LEU A 314 6.48 10.85 11.03
CA LEU A 314 7.81 10.46 11.51
C LEU A 314 8.07 8.95 11.37
N TRP A 315 7.00 8.16 11.24
CA TRP A 315 7.05 6.72 11.53
C TRP A 315 7.94 5.90 10.58
N GLY A 316 8.56 4.88 11.17
CA GLY A 316 9.79 4.17 10.77
C GLY A 316 10.45 3.56 12.02
N PRO A 317 11.63 2.93 11.95
CA PRO A 317 12.31 2.37 13.12
C PRO A 317 13.17 3.42 13.84
N GLU A 318 13.31 3.28 15.15
CA GLU A 318 14.22 4.08 15.97
C GLU A 318 15.67 4.01 15.45
N LYS A 319 16.41 5.10 15.64
CA LYS A 319 17.86 5.19 15.41
C LYS A 319 18.55 5.50 16.72
N TYR A 320 19.75 4.99 16.86
CA TYR A 320 20.57 5.18 18.04
C TYR A 320 21.63 6.25 17.77
N HIS A 321 22.09 6.91 18.84
CA HIS A 321 23.05 8.01 18.79
C HIS A 321 24.44 7.53 18.34
N ASP A 322 24.78 6.27 18.61
CA ASP A 322 25.89 5.62 17.91
C ASP A 322 25.47 5.31 16.47
N ASN A 323 25.82 6.23 15.59
CA ASN A 323 25.58 6.14 14.16
C ASN A 323 26.75 5.50 13.41
N THR A 324 27.68 4.83 14.11
CA THR A 324 28.79 4.10 13.49
C THR A 324 28.33 2.74 12.98
N SER A 325 27.63 2.77 11.85
CA SER A 325 27.28 1.62 10.97
C SER A 325 26.40 0.49 11.52
N ASP A 326 26.22 0.35 12.83
CA ASP A 326 25.68 -0.91 13.38
C ASP A 326 24.24 -0.81 13.91
N ASN A 327 23.32 -1.45 13.17
CA ASN A 327 21.92 -1.58 13.58
C ASN A 327 21.71 -2.62 14.72
N ALA A 328 22.75 -3.33 15.20
CA ALA A 328 22.60 -4.38 16.24
C ALA A 328 21.97 -3.92 17.56
N HIS A 329 22.11 -2.64 17.89
CA HIS A 329 22.05 -2.14 19.26
C HIS A 329 20.67 -1.60 19.67
N THR A 330 19.58 -2.23 19.22
CA THR A 330 18.27 -2.02 19.89
C THR A 330 18.35 -2.60 21.31
N PRO A 331 18.20 -1.81 22.38
CA PRO A 331 18.30 -2.31 23.75
C PRO A 331 17.22 -3.35 24.00
N LYS A 332 17.63 -4.59 24.24
CA LYS A 332 16.73 -5.69 24.58
C LYS A 332 16.23 -5.62 26.02
N ASP A 333 16.94 -4.91 26.89
CA ASP A 333 16.57 -4.63 28.27
C ASP A 333 16.77 -3.16 28.62
N ASN A 334 16.08 -2.72 29.68
CA ASN A 334 15.93 -1.36 30.22
C ASN A 334 14.87 -0.48 29.54
N PHE A 335 13.74 -0.39 30.26
CA PHE A 335 12.69 0.65 30.22
C PHE A 335 13.19 2.10 30.50
N ASP A 336 14.47 2.39 30.29
CA ASP A 336 14.98 3.74 30.56
C ASP A 336 14.51 4.72 29.48
N VAL A 337 13.46 5.46 29.82
CA VAL A 337 12.98 6.66 29.09
C VAL A 337 14.03 7.77 29.03
N THR A 338 15.13 7.64 29.78
CA THR A 338 16.30 8.53 29.75
C THR A 338 17.52 7.93 29.04
N ASP A 339 17.40 6.75 28.39
CA ASP A 339 18.50 6.12 27.65
C ASP A 339 19.16 7.10 26.66
N PRO A 340 20.39 7.58 26.97
CA PRO A 340 21.04 8.64 26.21
C PRO A 340 21.59 8.13 24.87
N SER A 341 21.47 6.83 24.58
CA SER A 341 21.79 6.24 23.29
C SER A 341 20.60 6.24 22.33
N LYS A 342 19.36 6.42 22.80
CA LYS A 342 18.18 6.53 21.92
C LYS A 342 18.08 7.95 21.36
N THR A 343 17.89 8.12 20.05
CA THR A 343 17.55 9.46 19.48
C THR A 343 16.13 9.92 19.83
N ALA A 344 15.41 9.13 20.64
CA ALA A 344 14.14 9.44 21.29
C ALA A 344 13.09 10.05 20.35
N ASP A 345 12.93 9.49 19.14
CA ASP A 345 12.22 10.14 18.04
C ASP A 345 10.90 9.47 17.57
N GLY A 346 10.20 8.74 18.46
CA GLY A 346 8.77 8.41 18.29
C GLY A 346 8.48 7.32 17.24
N ARG A 347 9.46 6.46 17.01
CA ARG A 347 9.48 5.43 15.95
C ARG A 347 9.19 4.03 16.51
N TYR A 348 8.92 3.04 15.66
CA TYR A 348 8.77 1.64 16.10
C TYR A 348 10.13 1.01 16.41
N THR A 349 10.14 -0.09 17.18
CA THR A 349 11.37 -0.89 17.34
C THR A 349 11.34 -2.07 16.38
N MET A 350 12.46 -2.33 15.70
CA MET A 350 12.67 -3.58 14.97
C MET A 350 13.84 -4.34 15.56
N ALA A 351 13.79 -5.67 15.50
CA ALA A 351 15.01 -6.46 15.60
C ALA A 351 15.91 -6.18 14.40
N SER A 352 17.08 -5.63 14.67
CA SER A 352 18.18 -5.54 13.72
C SER A 352 19.44 -6.14 14.32
N LYS A 353 20.27 -6.74 13.46
CA LYS A 353 21.38 -7.62 13.83
C LYS A 353 22.73 -6.95 13.60
N ASP A 354 23.73 -7.35 14.38
CA ASP A 354 25.15 -7.06 14.18
C ASP A 354 25.57 -7.44 12.76
N ILE A 355 25.98 -6.40 12.02
CA ILE A 355 26.33 -6.47 10.61
C ILE A 355 27.72 -7.09 10.35
N ASN A 356 28.57 -7.17 11.37
CA ASN A 356 29.97 -7.60 11.23
C ASN A 356 30.25 -8.92 11.96
N GLY A 357 29.54 -9.17 13.06
CA GLY A 357 29.92 -10.18 14.02
C GLY A 357 31.19 -9.78 14.75
N THR A 358 31.06 -9.44 16.03
CA THR A 358 32.23 -9.38 16.92
C THR A 358 33.13 -10.61 16.73
N ASP A 359 34.40 -10.36 16.40
CA ASP A 359 35.48 -11.34 16.26
C ASP A 359 35.47 -12.30 15.03
N GLY A 360 34.82 -11.93 13.92
CA GLY A 360 35.00 -12.61 12.63
C GLY A 360 34.16 -13.88 12.44
N LYS A 361 32.96 -13.85 13.03
CA LYS A 361 31.98 -14.94 13.08
C LYS A 361 31.09 -14.97 11.85
N VAL A 362 30.47 -16.11 11.56
CA VAL A 362 29.49 -16.23 10.47
C VAL A 362 28.08 -15.91 10.98
N HIS A 363 27.38 -15.07 10.22
CA HIS A 363 26.04 -14.59 10.53
C HIS A 363 25.11 -14.64 9.31
N PHE A 364 23.90 -15.14 9.53
CA PHE A 364 22.83 -15.24 8.54
C PHE A 364 21.69 -14.25 8.81
N THR A 365 20.82 -14.02 7.85
CA THR A 365 19.66 -13.13 8.00
C THR A 365 18.58 -13.70 8.92
N GLY A 366 17.60 -12.84 9.21
CA GLY A 366 16.52 -13.15 10.14
C GLY A 366 16.93 -13.03 11.61
N GLY A 367 15.94 -13.14 12.48
CA GLY A 367 16.06 -13.07 13.94
C GLY A 367 14.84 -13.72 14.58
N PRO A 368 14.54 -13.43 15.86
CA PRO A 368 13.23 -13.74 16.42
C PRO A 368 12.12 -13.10 15.56
N PHE A 369 11.12 -13.91 15.21
CA PHE A 369 9.95 -13.49 14.46
C PHE A 369 8.80 -13.19 15.42
N TYR A 370 8.51 -11.91 15.58
CA TYR A 370 7.48 -11.37 16.46
C TYR A 370 6.10 -11.48 15.80
N GLY A 371 5.15 -11.99 16.57
CA GLY A 371 3.76 -12.16 16.14
C GLY A 371 2.76 -11.77 17.23
N PRO A 372 1.47 -11.64 16.87
CA PRO A 372 0.42 -11.22 17.80
C PRO A 372 0.21 -12.15 19.00
N TYR A 373 0.81 -13.35 19.00
CA TYR A 373 0.60 -14.39 20.00
C TYR A 373 1.90 -15.08 20.46
N GLY A 374 3.07 -14.48 20.20
CA GLY A 374 4.35 -15.03 20.63
C GLY A 374 5.54 -14.68 19.73
N VAL A 375 6.65 -15.38 19.92
CA VAL A 375 7.90 -15.22 19.17
C VAL A 375 8.37 -16.59 18.65
N THR A 376 8.77 -16.67 17.39
CA THR A 376 9.39 -17.87 16.80
C THR A 376 10.79 -17.57 16.26
N GLY A 377 11.51 -18.53 15.68
CA GLY A 377 12.85 -18.29 15.13
C GLY A 377 13.96 -18.02 16.17
N ILE A 378 13.77 -18.47 17.41
CA ILE A 378 14.67 -18.18 18.55
C ILE A 378 15.94 -19.05 18.60
N SER A 379 16.14 -19.94 17.63
CA SER A 379 17.26 -20.87 17.52
C SER A 379 17.86 -20.85 16.11
N ASN A 380 19.16 -21.11 15.98
CA ASN A 380 19.81 -21.17 14.67
C ASN A 380 19.51 -22.51 13.99
N GLU A 381 19.13 -22.45 12.71
CA GLU A 381 18.97 -23.63 11.86
C GLU A 381 20.29 -23.99 11.17
N ASN A 382 21.16 -22.99 10.94
CA ASN A 382 22.48 -23.15 10.36
C ASN A 382 23.54 -23.40 11.46
N GLU A 383 24.26 -24.52 11.39
CA GLU A 383 25.33 -24.88 12.35
C GLU A 383 26.47 -23.86 12.43
N THR A 384 26.65 -23.05 11.38
CA THR A 384 27.68 -21.99 11.33
C THR A 384 27.17 -20.61 11.73
N ASP A 385 25.87 -20.42 11.95
CA ASP A 385 25.38 -19.15 12.50
C ASP A 385 25.76 -19.06 13.98
N GLU A 386 26.58 -18.08 14.35
CA GLU A 386 27.04 -17.89 15.73
C GLU A 386 26.14 -16.95 16.55
N THR A 387 24.94 -16.67 16.04
CA THR A 387 24.00 -15.71 16.62
C THR A 387 23.25 -16.29 17.80
N ASN A 388 23.25 -15.63 18.95
CA ASN A 388 22.38 -16.02 20.07
C ASN A 388 20.96 -15.45 19.86
N ARG A 389 20.15 -16.10 19.01
CA ARG A 389 18.79 -15.66 18.67
C ARG A 389 17.84 -15.61 19.88
N THR A 390 18.03 -16.47 20.88
CA THR A 390 17.21 -16.43 22.11
C THR A 390 17.49 -15.15 22.91
N ALA A 391 18.74 -14.70 22.98
CA ALA A 391 19.11 -13.43 23.63
C ALA A 391 18.71 -12.17 22.82
N GLN A 392 18.15 -12.33 21.62
CA GLN A 392 17.59 -11.21 20.85
C GLN A 392 16.11 -10.98 21.13
N VAL A 393 15.43 -11.92 21.80
CA VAL A 393 14.03 -11.77 22.23
C VAL A 393 13.96 -10.72 23.33
N ASN A 394 13.13 -9.71 23.16
CA ASN A 394 12.86 -8.74 24.21
C ASN A 394 12.03 -9.40 25.35
N PRO A 395 12.51 -9.44 26.60
CA PRO A 395 11.87 -10.18 27.69
C PRO A 395 10.62 -9.48 28.24
N HIS A 396 10.29 -8.26 27.80
CA HIS A 396 9.03 -7.60 28.17
C HIS A 396 7.84 -8.04 27.34
N TYR A 397 8.07 -8.70 26.21
CA TYR A 397 7.02 -9.23 25.33
C TYR A 397 7.05 -10.77 25.26
N ASP A 398 7.75 -11.38 26.21
CA ASP A 398 7.56 -12.77 26.65
C ASP A 398 6.06 -13.03 26.95
N MET A 399 5.62 -14.24 26.60
CA MET A 399 4.23 -14.74 26.46
C MET A 399 3.25 -14.43 27.62
N ASN A 400 3.73 -14.00 28.79
CA ASN A 400 2.97 -13.99 30.03
C ASN A 400 2.37 -12.62 30.46
N GLY A 401 2.71 -11.51 29.78
CA GLY A 401 2.37 -10.16 30.26
C GLY A 401 1.67 -9.22 29.28
N ASN A 402 2.13 -9.17 28.03
CA ASN A 402 1.54 -8.39 26.94
C ASN A 402 1.99 -8.98 25.60
N ASN A 403 1.06 -9.20 24.67
CA ASN A 403 1.38 -9.79 23.37
C ASN A 403 1.65 -8.70 22.32
N HIS A 404 2.78 -8.79 21.61
CA HIS A 404 3.39 -7.77 20.73
C HIS A 404 2.43 -6.94 19.85
N PHE A 405 1.31 -7.54 19.41
CA PHE A 405 0.28 -6.86 18.61
C PHE A 405 -1.17 -7.13 19.08
N GLY A 406 -1.43 -7.75 20.23
CA GLY A 406 -2.81 -8.05 20.64
C GLY A 406 -3.56 -6.79 21.11
N GLU A 407 -2.94 -6.03 22.02
CA GLU A 407 -3.42 -4.72 22.47
C GLU A 407 -3.25 -3.63 21.38
N SER A 408 -2.16 -3.68 20.60
CA SER A 408 -1.81 -2.63 19.63
C SER A 408 -1.97 -3.06 18.16
N GLY A 409 -2.87 -4.00 17.87
CA GLY A 409 -2.97 -4.67 16.57
C GLY A 409 -3.35 -3.78 15.37
N LYS A 410 -4.10 -2.70 15.60
CA LYS A 410 -4.32 -1.67 14.57
C LYS A 410 -3.05 -0.84 14.33
N GLY A 411 -2.23 -0.63 15.37
CA GLY A 411 -0.96 0.08 15.32
C GLY A 411 0.05 -0.48 14.34
N LEU A 412 0.17 -1.80 14.22
CA LEU A 412 1.02 -2.42 13.20
C LEU A 412 0.65 -1.94 11.79
N CYS A 413 -0.64 -1.83 11.47
CA CYS A 413 -1.10 -1.34 10.16
C CYS A 413 -0.73 0.14 9.94
N LEU A 414 -0.81 0.98 10.97
CA LEU A 414 -0.47 2.41 10.86
C LEU A 414 1.00 2.65 10.44
N SER A 415 1.89 1.67 10.67
CA SER A 415 3.35 1.76 10.41
C SER A 415 3.68 1.97 8.95
N CYS A 416 2.77 1.52 8.09
CA CYS A 416 2.81 1.69 6.65
C CYS A 416 1.67 2.61 6.16
N HIS A 417 0.48 2.56 6.76
CA HIS A 417 -0.74 3.06 6.11
C HIS A 417 -1.12 4.53 6.40
N GLN A 418 -0.64 5.17 7.47
CA GLN A 418 -0.91 6.61 7.70
C GLN A 418 0.13 7.56 7.09
N ARG A 419 1.25 7.02 6.56
CA ARG A 419 2.39 7.82 6.09
C ARG A 419 2.33 8.16 4.60
N SER A 420 1.25 8.78 4.11
CA SER A 420 1.28 9.38 2.77
C SER A 420 1.68 10.85 2.84
N ALA A 421 2.73 11.20 2.10
CA ALA A 421 3.17 12.54 1.74
C ALA A 421 3.20 13.64 2.82
N GLY A 422 4.36 14.28 2.99
CA GLY A 422 4.51 15.48 3.82
C GLY A 422 3.78 16.72 3.30
N ALA A 423 2.69 16.60 2.53
CA ALA A 423 1.92 17.70 1.99
C ALA A 423 1.60 18.75 3.05
N ALA A 424 1.72 20.02 2.63
CA ALA A 424 1.32 21.13 3.46
C ALA A 424 -0.21 21.22 3.43
N VAL A 425 -0.83 20.82 4.54
CA VAL A 425 -2.16 21.34 4.89
C VAL A 425 -2.10 22.87 4.72
N PRO A 426 -3.01 23.49 3.94
CA PRO A 426 -3.03 24.94 3.77
C PRO A 426 -3.21 25.62 5.13
N GLY A 427 -2.26 26.48 5.49
CA GLY A 427 -2.44 27.37 6.63
C GLY A 427 -3.26 28.58 6.20
N GLY A 428 -4.31 28.92 6.94
CA GLY A 428 -5.16 30.07 6.65
C GLY A 428 -6.56 30.03 7.27
N GLU A 429 -7.08 28.85 7.60
CA GLU A 429 -8.42 28.67 8.17
C GLU A 429 -8.34 27.94 9.51
N GLU A 430 -8.92 28.54 10.55
CA GLU A 430 -9.18 27.85 11.83
C GLU A 430 -10.09 26.64 11.54
N GLY A 431 -9.60 25.43 11.82
CA GLY A 431 -10.28 24.16 11.53
C GLY A 431 -9.67 23.36 10.37
N ALA A 432 -9.05 24.00 9.37
CA ALA A 432 -8.45 23.29 8.24
C ALA A 432 -7.11 22.60 8.59
N SER A 433 -6.42 23.04 9.65
CA SER A 433 -4.98 22.88 9.85
C SER A 433 -4.46 21.48 10.24
N HIS A 434 -5.33 20.48 10.46
CA HIS A 434 -4.91 19.22 11.11
C HIS A 434 -5.17 17.92 10.35
N PHE A 435 -6.16 17.83 9.46
CA PHE A 435 -6.54 16.52 8.91
C PHE A 435 -5.64 16.09 7.75
N MET A 436 -4.88 15.00 7.96
CA MET A 436 -4.20 14.27 6.88
C MET A 436 -5.06 13.07 6.50
N GLU A 437 -6.00 13.33 5.60
CA GLU A 437 -7.03 12.42 5.12
C GLU A 437 -6.48 11.27 4.26
N LEU A 438 -5.74 10.37 4.89
CA LEU A 438 -5.08 9.29 4.16
C LEU A 438 -5.45 7.93 4.71
N CYS A 439 -5.72 7.83 6.02
CA CYS A 439 -6.24 6.64 6.64
C CYS A 439 -6.78 6.95 8.05
N SER A 440 -8.10 7.08 8.17
CA SER A 440 -8.84 6.93 9.44
C SER A 440 -8.82 5.45 9.87
N THR A 441 -7.63 4.92 10.13
CA THR A 441 -7.39 3.47 10.38
C THR A 441 -7.03 3.15 11.83
N GLN A 442 -6.76 4.16 12.67
CA GLN A 442 -6.76 3.93 14.12
C GLN A 442 -8.14 3.46 14.58
N MET A 443 -9.19 4.07 14.02
CA MET A 443 -10.56 3.68 14.24
C MET A 443 -11.32 3.81 12.93
N ALA A 444 -11.97 2.73 12.52
CA ALA A 444 -13.16 2.82 11.67
C ALA A 444 -14.05 3.93 12.23
N VAL A 445 -14.44 4.90 11.39
CA VAL A 445 -14.56 6.30 11.86
C VAL A 445 -15.62 6.46 12.95
N THR A 446 -15.18 6.90 14.14
CA THR A 446 -16.04 7.11 15.30
C THR A 446 -16.09 8.59 15.68
N THR A 447 -17.09 8.98 16.46
CA THR A 447 -17.20 10.32 17.06
C THR A 447 -16.16 10.62 18.16
N GLY A 448 -15.17 9.75 18.37
CA GLY A 448 -14.09 9.90 19.34
C GLY A 448 -14.26 9.06 20.63
N ASP A 449 -15.37 8.35 20.80
CA ASP A 449 -15.68 7.62 22.04
C ASP A 449 -15.10 6.18 22.11
N ASP A 450 -14.53 5.68 21.01
CA ASP A 450 -13.86 4.37 20.96
C ASP A 450 -12.34 4.50 21.22
N VAL A 451 -11.68 3.38 21.52
CA VAL A 451 -10.22 3.31 21.68
C VAL A 451 -9.61 2.52 20.51
N ALA A 452 -8.54 3.03 19.91
CA ALA A 452 -7.94 2.43 18.72
C ALA A 452 -7.39 1.00 18.93
N SER A 453 -6.99 0.64 20.15
CA SER A 453 -6.58 -0.72 20.52
C SER A 453 -7.71 -1.75 20.40
N ASN A 454 -8.95 -1.33 20.70
CA ASN A 454 -10.06 -2.25 20.93
C ASN A 454 -10.67 -2.79 19.63
N ASP A 455 -11.28 -3.97 19.74
CA ASP A 455 -11.97 -4.67 18.66
C ASP A 455 -13.49 -4.68 18.93
N THR A 456 -14.16 -3.58 18.60
CA THR A 456 -15.59 -3.35 18.90
C THR A 456 -16.45 -3.47 17.64
N LEU A 457 -17.79 -3.49 17.80
CA LEU A 457 -18.71 -3.45 16.65
C LEU A 457 -18.69 -2.09 15.93
N SER A 458 -18.35 -1.02 16.64
CA SER A 458 -18.17 0.33 16.11
C SER A 458 -16.77 0.56 15.54
N SER A 459 -15.75 -0.16 16.04
CA SER A 459 -14.37 -0.08 15.56
C SER A 459 -13.71 -1.46 15.42
N PRO A 460 -14.17 -2.31 14.49
CA PRO A 460 -13.65 -3.67 14.34
C PRO A 460 -12.16 -3.66 13.92
N LYS A 461 -11.39 -4.63 14.41
CA LYS A 461 -10.00 -4.84 13.98
C LYS A 461 -9.96 -5.04 12.46
N CYS A 462 -9.05 -4.32 11.78
CA CYS A 462 -8.92 -4.32 10.32
C CYS A 462 -8.82 -5.74 9.74
N GLN A 463 -8.19 -6.65 10.47
CA GLN A 463 -8.05 -8.07 10.17
C GLN A 463 -9.39 -8.75 9.88
N LYS A 464 -10.47 -8.45 10.62
CA LYS A 464 -11.81 -9.06 10.41
C LYS A 464 -12.36 -8.82 9.01
N CYS A 465 -12.18 -7.61 8.46
CA CYS A 465 -12.72 -7.23 7.14
C CYS A 465 -11.70 -7.39 6.01
N HIS A 466 -10.39 -7.33 6.31
CA HIS A 466 -9.33 -7.26 5.30
C HIS A 466 -8.46 -8.52 5.22
N MET A 467 -8.36 -9.34 6.26
CA MET A 467 -7.65 -10.62 6.29
C MET A 467 -8.67 -11.77 6.45
N GLU A 468 -9.20 -12.22 5.32
CA GLU A 468 -10.17 -13.32 5.23
C GLU A 468 -9.61 -14.63 5.83
N ARG A 469 -10.23 -15.12 6.90
CA ARG A 469 -9.90 -16.45 7.45
C ARG A 469 -10.47 -17.51 6.53
N ILE A 470 -9.62 -18.14 5.72
CA ILE A 470 -9.99 -19.20 4.75
C ILE A 470 -9.65 -20.59 5.27
N GLU A 471 -10.31 -21.62 4.73
CA GLU A 471 -9.87 -23.01 4.90
C GLU A 471 -8.40 -23.15 4.45
N GLY A 472 -7.66 -24.03 5.11
CA GLY A 472 -6.24 -24.20 4.84
C GLY A 472 -5.48 -24.78 6.02
N THR A 473 -4.20 -25.09 5.78
CA THR A 473 -3.28 -25.63 6.78
C THR A 473 -1.94 -24.92 6.63
N VAL A 474 -1.46 -24.28 7.70
CA VAL A 474 -0.25 -23.45 7.73
C VAL A 474 0.61 -23.80 8.94
N LEU A 475 1.87 -23.39 8.94
CA LEU A 475 2.89 -23.81 9.91
C LEU A 475 3.12 -25.34 9.82
N HIS A 476 3.40 -25.78 8.60
CA HIS A 476 3.82 -27.15 8.32
C HIS A 476 5.34 -27.31 8.45
N GLN A 477 5.80 -28.56 8.58
CA GLN A 477 7.21 -28.91 8.60
C GLN A 477 7.87 -28.52 7.26
N TRP A 478 9.16 -28.17 7.30
CA TRP A 478 9.89 -27.65 6.13
C TRP A 478 9.86 -28.65 4.97
N ALA A 479 9.40 -28.21 3.79
CA ALA A 479 9.20 -29.05 2.59
C ALA A 479 8.26 -30.27 2.82
N ARG A 480 7.44 -30.22 3.88
CA ARG A 480 6.47 -31.24 4.30
C ARG A 480 5.08 -30.63 4.47
N PRO A 481 4.42 -30.14 3.40
CA PRO A 481 3.07 -29.57 3.51
C PRO A 481 2.02 -30.58 3.98
N ASP A 482 2.35 -31.87 4.01
CA ASP A 482 1.55 -32.96 4.56
C ASP A 482 1.62 -33.11 6.09
N LYS A 483 2.52 -32.38 6.77
CA LYS A 483 2.77 -32.51 8.22
C LYS A 483 2.83 -31.16 8.92
N LEU A 484 2.04 -31.00 9.97
CA LEU A 484 2.09 -29.83 10.83
C LEU A 484 3.28 -29.83 11.81
N TRP A 485 3.67 -28.65 12.28
CA TRP A 485 4.46 -28.51 13.51
C TRP A 485 3.54 -28.51 14.72
N THR A 486 3.83 -29.34 15.72
CA THR A 486 3.17 -29.34 17.04
C THR A 486 4.18 -29.07 18.16
N LEU A 487 3.72 -28.82 19.39
CA LEU A 487 4.54 -28.80 20.60
C LEU A 487 5.32 -30.12 20.81
N ALA A 488 4.77 -31.24 20.34
CA ALA A 488 5.44 -32.55 20.41
C ALA A 488 6.62 -32.68 19.44
N ASP A 489 6.55 -32.00 18.27
CA ASP A 489 7.65 -31.93 17.31
C ASP A 489 8.70 -30.87 17.71
N ASN A 490 8.27 -29.72 18.27
CA ASN A 490 9.15 -28.64 18.72
C ASN A 490 8.73 -28.07 20.09
N PRO A 491 9.44 -28.38 21.18
CA PRO A 491 9.12 -27.86 22.51
C PRO A 491 9.41 -26.36 22.68
N ASN A 492 10.00 -25.68 21.68
CA ASN A 492 10.17 -24.23 21.65
C ASN A 492 9.03 -23.51 20.90
N LEU A 493 8.02 -24.24 20.40
CA LEU A 493 6.78 -23.65 19.91
C LEU A 493 6.00 -23.07 21.12
N THR A 494 5.35 -21.92 20.93
CA THR A 494 4.42 -21.37 21.93
C THR A 494 3.06 -22.07 21.79
N ALA A 495 2.37 -22.37 22.89
CA ALA A 495 1.11 -23.14 22.86
C ALA A 495 0.03 -22.51 21.96
N HIS A 496 -0.01 -21.18 21.90
CA HIS A 496 -0.87 -20.41 20.98
C HIS A 496 -0.68 -20.76 19.48
N PHE A 497 0.46 -21.30 19.07
CA PHE A 497 0.72 -21.71 17.69
C PHE A 497 0.59 -23.22 17.46
N ASP A 498 0.19 -24.00 18.48
CA ASP A 498 -0.07 -25.43 18.29
C ASP A 498 -1.41 -25.64 17.54
N PRO A 499 -1.43 -26.32 16.39
CA PRO A 499 -2.66 -26.57 15.63
C PRO A 499 -3.70 -27.42 16.38
N GLU A 500 -3.31 -28.21 17.38
CA GLU A 500 -4.23 -29.02 18.20
C GLU A 500 -4.95 -28.19 19.27
N ASP A 501 -4.52 -26.93 19.49
CA ASP A 501 -5.00 -26.01 20.52
C ASP A 501 -5.21 -26.66 21.92
N PRO A 502 -4.19 -27.34 22.49
CA PRO A 502 -4.35 -28.16 23.69
C PRO A 502 -4.70 -27.35 24.95
N GLU A 503 -4.44 -26.04 24.95
CA GLU A 503 -4.81 -25.10 26.01
C GLU A 503 -6.14 -24.37 25.75
N ASN A 504 -6.80 -24.64 24.60
CA ASN A 504 -8.10 -24.09 24.20
C ASN A 504 -8.09 -22.54 24.15
N HIS A 505 -7.13 -21.96 23.42
CA HIS A 505 -7.05 -20.52 23.16
C HIS A 505 -8.10 -20.04 22.12
N GLY A 506 -8.64 -20.94 21.30
CA GLY A 506 -9.73 -20.64 20.35
C GLY A 506 -9.33 -19.57 19.33
N ASP A 507 -10.06 -18.45 19.27
CA ASP A 507 -9.79 -17.33 18.35
C ASP A 507 -8.43 -16.64 18.60
N GLU A 508 -7.78 -16.87 19.75
CA GLU A 508 -6.42 -16.41 20.06
C GLU A 508 -5.33 -17.36 19.55
N ASN A 509 -5.69 -18.55 19.03
CA ASN A 509 -4.75 -19.46 18.37
C ASN A 509 -4.65 -19.11 16.86
N PRO A 510 -3.60 -18.43 16.38
CA PRO A 510 -3.47 -18.02 14.98
C PRO A 510 -3.50 -19.16 13.95
N VAL A 511 -3.17 -20.39 14.35
CA VAL A 511 -3.18 -21.56 13.46
C VAL A 511 -4.56 -22.22 13.46
N ALA A 512 -5.07 -22.63 14.64
CA ALA A 512 -6.36 -23.30 14.76
C ALA A 512 -7.55 -22.40 14.37
N ALA A 513 -7.46 -21.08 14.62
CA ALA A 513 -8.46 -20.12 14.17
C ALA A 513 -8.26 -19.61 12.74
N ALA A 514 -7.31 -20.16 11.97
CA ALA A 514 -7.04 -19.83 10.56
C ALA A 514 -6.64 -18.37 10.26
N TRP A 515 -6.13 -17.61 11.24
CA TRP A 515 -5.63 -16.24 11.03
C TRP A 515 -4.42 -16.17 10.09
N LEU A 516 -3.62 -17.24 10.05
CA LEU A 516 -2.44 -17.34 9.20
C LEU A 516 -2.74 -17.89 7.79
N ASN A 517 -3.94 -18.42 7.54
CA ASN A 517 -4.30 -19.02 6.25
C ASN A 517 -4.43 -17.98 5.12
N SER A 518 -4.59 -16.69 5.43
CA SER A 518 -4.59 -15.65 4.41
C SER A 518 -3.85 -14.40 4.85
N HIS A 519 -3.00 -13.91 3.96
CA HIS A 519 -2.49 -12.55 3.95
C HIS A 519 -2.97 -11.80 2.70
N ALA A 520 -4.13 -12.18 2.15
CA ALA A 520 -4.76 -11.56 0.99
C ALA A 520 -5.36 -10.17 1.34
N PHE A 521 -4.49 -9.21 1.67
CA PHE A 521 -4.82 -7.79 1.58
C PHE A 521 -4.94 -7.40 0.10
N LEU A 522 -6.04 -7.84 -0.52
CA LEU A 522 -6.48 -7.47 -1.85
C LEU A 522 -6.93 -6.01 -1.83
N GLY A 523 -5.96 -5.12 -1.98
CA GLY A 523 -6.22 -3.81 -2.54
C GLY A 523 -6.89 -3.96 -3.90
N ALA A 524 -7.77 -3.01 -4.21
CA ALA A 524 -8.40 -2.90 -5.52
C ALA A 524 -7.35 -2.68 -6.62
N SER A 525 -6.81 -3.77 -7.18
CA SER A 525 -5.92 -3.74 -8.34
C SER A 525 -6.40 -4.70 -9.41
N LYS A 526 -6.82 -4.13 -10.55
CA LYS A 526 -7.11 -4.89 -11.77
C LYS A 526 -5.84 -5.31 -12.51
N THR A 527 -4.67 -4.83 -12.08
CA THR A 527 -3.40 -5.03 -12.79
C THR A 527 -2.70 -6.33 -12.43
N PHE A 528 -3.29 -7.18 -11.58
CA PHE A 528 -2.87 -8.57 -11.46
C PHE A 528 -2.83 -9.24 -12.84
N LYS A 529 -1.88 -10.15 -13.06
CA LYS A 529 -1.78 -10.87 -14.34
C LYS A 529 -2.77 -12.04 -14.42
N ASP A 530 -2.88 -12.73 -13.30
CA ASP A 530 -3.80 -13.84 -12.98
C ASP A 530 -5.29 -13.41 -13.10
N THR A 531 -6.13 -14.29 -13.64
CA THR A 531 -7.58 -14.06 -13.83
C THR A 531 -8.36 -14.24 -12.54
N ASP A 532 -8.02 -15.23 -11.72
CA ASP A 532 -8.75 -15.57 -10.50
C ASP A 532 -8.51 -14.49 -9.44
N ARG A 533 -7.28 -13.98 -9.35
CA ARG A 533 -6.95 -12.82 -8.49
C ARG A 533 -7.66 -11.54 -8.93
N LYS A 534 -7.88 -11.31 -10.24
CA LYS A 534 -8.73 -10.19 -10.71
C LYS A 534 -10.19 -10.38 -10.30
N ALA A 535 -10.69 -11.62 -10.34
CA ALA A 535 -12.04 -11.95 -9.91
C ALA A 535 -12.22 -11.66 -8.42
N SER A 536 -11.33 -12.16 -7.55
CA SER A 536 -11.34 -11.87 -6.10
C SER A 536 -11.18 -10.38 -5.79
N ALA A 537 -10.25 -9.69 -6.44
CA ALA A 537 -10.10 -8.24 -6.26
C ALA A 537 -11.36 -7.48 -6.69
N THR A 538 -12.08 -7.94 -7.72
CA THR A 538 -13.36 -7.35 -8.12
C THR A 538 -14.48 -7.68 -7.12
N ALA A 539 -14.56 -8.92 -6.64
CA ALA A 539 -15.53 -9.35 -5.63
C ALA A 539 -15.37 -8.56 -4.32
N LYS A 540 -14.15 -8.40 -3.82
CA LYS A 540 -13.86 -7.64 -2.59
C LYS A 540 -14.10 -6.13 -2.73
N ILE A 541 -14.07 -5.59 -3.96
CA ILE A 541 -14.59 -4.23 -4.23
C ILE A 541 -16.11 -4.21 -4.14
N LYS A 542 -16.80 -5.21 -4.71
CA LYS A 542 -18.26 -5.32 -4.68
C LYS A 542 -18.80 -5.41 -3.26
N SER A 543 -18.20 -6.19 -2.36
CA SER A 543 -18.70 -6.30 -0.98
C SER A 543 -18.51 -5.04 -0.12
N GLY A 544 -17.70 -4.08 -0.57
CA GLY A 544 -17.55 -2.79 0.09
C GLY A 544 -18.77 -1.85 -0.08
N PHE A 545 -19.72 -2.19 -0.94
CA PHE A 545 -20.93 -1.40 -1.12
C PHE A 545 -22.14 -2.27 -1.48
N GLU A 546 -23.33 -1.70 -1.43
CA GLU A 546 -24.53 -2.26 -2.05
C GLU A 546 -25.17 -1.23 -2.97
N ALA A 547 -25.79 -1.69 -4.05
CA ALA A 547 -26.46 -0.85 -5.02
C ALA A 547 -27.80 -1.46 -5.39
N THR A 548 -28.86 -0.66 -5.35
CA THR A 548 -30.22 -1.11 -5.65
C THR A 548 -30.90 -0.18 -6.66
N VAL A 549 -31.83 -0.72 -7.44
CA VAL A 549 -32.66 0.02 -8.40
C VAL A 549 -34.09 -0.48 -8.30
N ASN A 550 -35.03 0.45 -8.15
CA ASN A 550 -36.46 0.19 -8.18
C ASN A 550 -37.10 1.10 -9.23
N GLU A 551 -37.95 0.54 -10.09
CA GLU A 551 -38.68 1.29 -11.12
C GLU A 551 -40.19 1.14 -10.95
N SER A 552 -40.94 2.21 -11.20
CA SER A 552 -42.40 2.20 -11.20
C SER A 552 -42.95 3.13 -12.29
N VAL A 553 -44.08 2.76 -12.88
CA VAL A 553 -44.75 3.55 -13.93
C VAL A 553 -46.16 3.89 -13.48
N GLU A 554 -46.46 5.19 -13.41
CA GLU A 554 -47.81 5.71 -13.13
C GLU A 554 -48.22 6.66 -14.27
N GLY A 555 -49.18 6.23 -15.08
CA GLY A 555 -49.58 6.96 -16.28
C GLY A 555 -48.41 7.11 -17.26
N ASN A 556 -48.05 8.36 -17.56
CA ASN A 556 -46.93 8.71 -18.44
C ASN A 556 -45.64 9.05 -17.67
N THR A 557 -45.58 8.79 -16.36
CA THR A 557 -44.40 9.05 -15.53
C THR A 557 -43.72 7.73 -15.17
N LEU A 558 -42.47 7.56 -15.59
CA LEU A 558 -41.57 6.56 -15.02
C LEU A 558 -40.85 7.20 -13.83
N THR A 559 -40.89 6.54 -12.68
CA THR A 559 -40.06 6.87 -11.50
C THR A 559 -39.00 5.79 -11.35
N VAL A 560 -37.74 6.19 -11.18
CA VAL A 560 -36.62 5.30 -10.86
C VAL A 560 -35.98 5.77 -9.56
N THR A 561 -35.90 4.87 -8.59
CA THR A 561 -35.17 5.09 -7.34
C THR A 561 -33.91 4.23 -7.33
N THR A 562 -32.74 4.85 -7.21
CA THR A 562 -31.45 4.16 -7.09
C THR A 562 -30.82 4.46 -5.74
N ALA A 563 -30.25 3.46 -5.06
CA ALA A 563 -29.46 3.68 -3.84
C ALA A 563 -28.02 3.16 -3.98
N LEU A 564 -27.11 3.77 -3.23
CA LEU A 564 -25.74 3.29 -3.02
C LEU A 564 -25.43 3.34 -1.51
N THR A 565 -25.16 2.17 -0.93
CA THR A 565 -24.86 1.99 0.50
C THR A 565 -23.37 1.68 0.69
N ASN A 566 -22.72 2.36 1.62
CA ASN A 566 -21.37 2.02 2.06
C ASN A 566 -21.42 0.86 3.05
N LYS A 567 -20.90 -0.31 2.65
CA LYS A 567 -20.83 -1.52 3.50
C LYS A 567 -19.50 -1.62 4.27
N THR A 568 -18.71 -0.54 4.33
CA THR A 568 -17.44 -0.50 5.06
C THR A 568 -17.50 0.39 6.29
N ALA A 569 -16.70 0.04 7.30
CA ALA A 569 -16.48 0.85 8.50
C ALA A 569 -15.56 2.08 8.26
N HIS A 570 -15.35 2.46 6.99
CA HIS A 570 -14.51 3.57 6.56
C HIS A 570 -15.29 4.43 5.56
N MET A 571 -14.82 5.64 5.25
CA MET A 571 -15.39 6.42 4.15
C MET A 571 -15.16 5.69 2.81
N PHE A 572 -16.18 5.65 1.94
CA PHE A 572 -16.16 4.91 0.67
C PHE A 572 -16.43 5.81 -0.55
N PRO A 573 -15.62 5.70 -1.64
CA PRO A 573 -14.39 4.93 -1.73
C PRO A 573 -13.28 5.52 -0.85
N GLY A 574 -12.48 4.64 -0.23
CA GLY A 574 -11.38 5.05 0.64
C GLY A 574 -10.35 5.94 -0.08
N ALA A 575 -9.82 6.90 0.66
CA ALA A 575 -8.87 7.87 0.12
C ALA A 575 -7.54 7.23 -0.31
N HIS A 576 -6.94 7.84 -1.33
CA HIS A 576 -5.56 7.66 -1.79
C HIS A 576 -5.20 6.40 -2.64
N PRO A 577 -4.36 6.55 -3.68
CA PRO A 577 -3.96 7.83 -4.27
C PRO A 577 -5.13 8.57 -4.92
N MET A 578 -6.01 7.86 -5.64
CA MET A 578 -7.03 8.52 -6.48
C MET A 578 -8.23 7.58 -6.75
N ARG A 579 -8.85 7.01 -5.70
CA ARG A 579 -9.94 6.04 -5.88
C ARG A 579 -11.29 6.74 -6.03
N ARG A 580 -12.08 6.30 -7.00
CA ARG A 580 -13.38 6.90 -7.33
C ARG A 580 -14.45 5.84 -7.53
N VAL A 581 -15.68 6.17 -7.17
CA VAL A 581 -16.87 5.42 -7.58
C VAL A 581 -17.76 6.35 -8.39
N LEU A 582 -18.29 5.86 -9.49
CA LEU A 582 -19.23 6.57 -10.34
C LEU A 582 -20.48 5.71 -10.50
N THR A 583 -21.64 6.26 -10.16
CA THR A 583 -22.92 5.66 -10.51
C THR A 583 -23.46 6.37 -11.76
N ARG A 584 -24.12 5.64 -12.66
CA ARG A 584 -24.76 6.22 -13.83
C ARG A 584 -26.07 5.50 -14.15
N LEU A 585 -27.13 6.30 -14.27
CA LEU A 585 -28.45 5.90 -14.74
C LEU A 585 -28.70 6.47 -16.14
N VAL A 586 -29.20 5.63 -17.04
CA VAL A 586 -29.65 5.99 -18.39
C VAL A 586 -31.02 5.36 -18.63
N VAL A 587 -31.97 6.15 -19.14
CA VAL A 587 -33.25 5.65 -19.61
C VAL A 587 -33.31 5.80 -21.12
N THR A 588 -33.76 4.75 -21.81
CA THR A 588 -33.89 4.72 -23.27
C THR A 588 -35.31 4.34 -23.68
N SER A 589 -35.73 4.71 -24.88
CA SER A 589 -36.96 4.23 -25.53
C SER A 589 -36.72 3.98 -27.02
N ASP A 590 -37.76 3.57 -27.73
CA ASP A 590 -37.88 3.61 -29.20
C ASP A 590 -37.44 4.93 -29.89
N GLN A 591 -37.41 6.05 -29.16
CA GLN A 591 -37.03 7.38 -29.65
C GLN A 591 -35.61 7.81 -29.26
N GLY A 592 -34.86 6.99 -28.51
CA GLY A 592 -33.51 7.29 -28.03
C GLY A 592 -33.43 7.52 -26.52
N LEU A 593 -32.54 8.39 -26.06
CA LEU A 593 -32.37 8.68 -24.63
C LEU A 593 -33.55 9.51 -24.09
N VAL A 594 -34.06 9.15 -22.91
CA VAL A 594 -35.15 9.86 -22.23
C VAL A 594 -34.56 10.79 -21.15
N PRO A 595 -34.82 12.10 -21.18
CA PRO A 595 -34.30 13.03 -20.20
C PRO A 595 -34.98 12.92 -18.83
N VAL A 596 -34.19 13.09 -17.77
CA VAL A 596 -34.67 13.31 -16.39
C VAL A 596 -35.53 14.58 -16.36
N SER A 597 -36.73 14.46 -15.79
CA SER A 597 -37.68 15.56 -15.57
C SER A 597 -37.51 16.19 -14.19
N THR A 598 -37.41 15.38 -13.14
CA THR A 598 -37.03 15.81 -11.78
C THR A 598 -36.12 14.79 -11.11
N SER A 599 -35.32 15.23 -10.15
CA SER A 599 -34.46 14.35 -9.33
C SER A 599 -34.25 14.92 -7.94
N THR A 600 -34.47 14.09 -6.91
CA THR A 600 -34.21 14.39 -5.49
C THR A 600 -33.24 13.37 -4.90
N GLY A 601 -32.55 13.73 -3.82
CA GLY A 601 -31.59 12.87 -3.13
C GLY A 601 -31.72 12.93 -1.61
N ASN A 602 -31.46 11.82 -0.91
CA ASN A 602 -31.52 11.71 0.55
C ASN A 602 -30.45 10.75 1.09
N SER A 603 -29.79 11.10 2.20
CA SER A 603 -28.84 10.27 2.95
C SER A 603 -29.54 9.65 4.17
N SER A 604 -29.11 8.44 4.55
CA SER A 604 -29.57 7.75 5.76
C SER A 604 -28.48 6.83 6.30
N PHE A 605 -28.42 6.67 7.62
CA PHE A 605 -27.34 5.94 8.30
C PHE A 605 -27.93 4.82 9.17
N ASP A 606 -27.54 3.58 8.91
CA ASP A 606 -28.05 2.40 9.63
C ASP A 606 -26.93 1.38 9.89
N TYR A 607 -27.17 0.39 10.73
CA TYR A 607 -26.29 -0.77 10.91
C TYR A 607 -26.00 -1.46 9.56
N ILE A 608 -24.74 -1.84 9.33
CA ILE A 608 -24.30 -2.51 8.09
C ILE A 608 -23.59 -3.83 8.40
N GLU A 609 -23.60 -4.72 7.42
CA GLU A 609 -22.96 -6.03 7.48
C GLU A 609 -21.98 -6.17 6.31
N ASN A 610 -20.69 -6.32 6.59
CA ASN A 610 -19.66 -6.45 5.55
C ASN A 610 -19.47 -7.93 5.17
N ASP A 611 -19.77 -8.28 3.92
CA ASP A 611 -19.58 -9.63 3.41
C ASP A 611 -18.10 -9.88 3.07
N VAL A 612 -17.38 -10.59 3.95
CA VAL A 612 -15.98 -10.97 3.70
C VAL A 612 -15.91 -11.87 2.48
N GLN A 613 -15.28 -11.41 1.41
CA GLN A 613 -15.12 -12.16 0.17
C GLN A 613 -13.82 -12.96 0.22
N PRO A 614 -13.85 -14.30 0.18
CA PRO A 614 -12.64 -15.10 0.09
C PRO A 614 -12.02 -15.04 -1.32
N LEU A 615 -10.76 -15.48 -1.43
CA LEU A 615 -10.11 -15.80 -2.69
C LEU A 615 -10.95 -16.77 -3.54
N ALA A 616 -10.83 -16.65 -4.87
CA ALA A 616 -11.53 -17.49 -5.81
C ALA A 616 -11.11 -18.96 -5.62
N GLY A 617 -12.10 -19.85 -5.51
CA GLY A 617 -11.86 -21.27 -5.23
C GLY A 617 -11.58 -21.61 -3.75
N LYS A 618 -11.67 -20.64 -2.83
CA LYS A 618 -11.54 -20.86 -1.37
C LYS A 618 -12.85 -20.58 -0.66
N VAL A 619 -13.11 -21.30 0.43
CA VAL A 619 -14.19 -20.95 1.38
C VAL A 619 -13.62 -20.35 2.66
N LEU A 620 -14.45 -19.59 3.36
CA LEU A 620 -14.13 -19.08 4.69
C LEU A 620 -14.07 -20.24 5.71
N HIS A 621 -13.13 -20.14 6.64
CA HIS A 621 -12.98 -21.07 7.76
C HIS A 621 -14.18 -20.99 8.70
N SER A 622 -14.48 -22.06 9.45
CA SER A 622 -15.64 -22.12 10.35
C SER A 622 -15.58 -21.12 11.51
N SER A 623 -14.40 -20.63 11.88
CA SER A 623 -14.22 -19.53 12.86
C SER A 623 -14.51 -18.14 12.27
N ALA A 624 -14.54 -17.99 10.95
CA ALA A 624 -14.69 -16.70 10.29
C ALA A 624 -16.07 -16.07 10.56
N LEU A 625 -16.09 -14.75 10.76
CA LEU A 625 -17.33 -13.99 10.79
C LEU A 625 -17.75 -13.68 9.34
N THR A 626 -18.95 -14.10 8.96
CA THR A 626 -19.56 -13.78 7.67
C THR A 626 -21.07 -13.63 7.82
N PRO A 627 -21.62 -12.39 7.74
CA PRO A 627 -20.92 -11.13 7.56
C PRO A 627 -20.18 -10.65 8.81
N VAL A 628 -19.34 -9.60 8.66
CA VAL A 628 -18.78 -8.84 9.79
C VAL A 628 -19.72 -7.68 10.12
N PRO A 629 -20.31 -7.64 11.32
CA PRO A 629 -21.21 -6.57 11.75
C PRO A 629 -20.47 -5.24 12.01
N VAL A 630 -21.05 -4.12 11.58
CA VAL A 630 -20.54 -2.77 11.86
C VAL A 630 -21.68 -1.85 12.33
N ALA A 631 -21.60 -1.44 13.60
CA ALA A 631 -22.60 -0.56 14.21
C ALA A 631 -22.46 0.89 13.70
N ASN A 632 -23.58 1.57 13.45
CA ASN A 632 -23.58 3.01 13.25
C ASN A 632 -23.11 3.68 14.55
N ASN A 633 -21.98 4.39 14.49
CA ASN A 633 -21.37 5.08 15.63
C ASN A 633 -21.31 6.60 15.39
N GLY A 634 -22.47 7.19 15.09
CA GLY A 634 -22.62 8.62 14.85
C GLY A 634 -22.05 9.08 13.50
N SER A 635 -22.06 8.21 12.48
CA SER A 635 -21.45 8.49 11.17
C SER A 635 -22.03 9.72 10.44
N GLU A 636 -23.29 10.07 10.73
CA GLU A 636 -23.96 11.30 10.30
C GLU A 636 -23.30 12.58 10.84
N ASN A 637 -22.64 12.50 12.00
CA ASN A 637 -21.99 13.64 12.68
C ASN A 637 -20.51 13.77 12.33
N LEU A 638 -20.01 13.01 11.34
CA LEU A 638 -18.62 13.10 10.90
C LEU A 638 -18.38 14.38 10.10
N GLU A 639 -17.41 15.16 10.56
CA GLU A 639 -16.98 16.41 9.93
C GLU A 639 -15.51 16.30 9.47
N PHE A 640 -15.25 16.66 8.22
CA PHE A 640 -13.89 16.70 7.65
C PHE A 640 -13.78 17.76 6.55
N PRO A 641 -12.57 18.33 6.31
CA PRO A 641 -12.38 19.41 5.35
C PRO A 641 -12.90 19.07 3.94
N GLY A 642 -13.85 19.88 3.45
CA GLY A 642 -14.46 19.71 2.13
C GLY A 642 -15.61 18.70 2.06
N LYS A 643 -16.04 18.07 3.16
CA LYS A 643 -17.25 17.23 3.20
C LYS A 643 -18.43 18.00 2.62
N VAL A 644 -19.11 17.42 1.62
CA VAL A 644 -20.39 17.94 1.14
C VAL A 644 -21.49 17.53 2.12
N ALA A 645 -22.39 18.47 2.44
CA ALA A 645 -23.49 18.22 3.37
C ALA A 645 -24.40 17.08 2.89
N ASP A 646 -24.73 16.20 3.83
CA ASP A 646 -25.57 15.02 3.64
C ASP A 646 -26.92 15.37 2.99
N LEU A 647 -27.43 14.50 2.14
CA LEU A 647 -28.62 14.77 1.33
C LEU A 647 -29.89 14.71 2.18
N ASN A 648 -30.82 15.66 2.01
CA ASN A 648 -31.96 15.87 2.91
C ASN A 648 -33.34 15.86 2.20
N GLY A 649 -33.46 15.16 1.07
CA GLY A 649 -34.66 15.14 0.22
C GLY A 649 -34.72 16.28 -0.80
N SER A 650 -33.75 17.19 -0.82
CA SER A 650 -33.67 18.30 -1.78
C SER A 650 -33.48 17.84 -3.23
N ASN A 651 -33.77 18.75 -4.17
CA ASN A 651 -33.45 18.56 -5.58
C ASN A 651 -31.94 18.40 -5.79
N VAL A 652 -31.56 17.48 -6.66
CA VAL A 652 -30.16 17.19 -7.03
C VAL A 652 -30.03 17.07 -8.54
N SER A 653 -28.86 17.39 -9.07
CA SER A 653 -28.51 17.21 -10.48
C SER A 653 -27.49 16.08 -10.69
N GLY A 654 -27.38 15.63 -11.94
CA GLY A 654 -26.26 14.78 -12.36
C GLY A 654 -24.95 15.56 -12.27
N GLN A 655 -23.84 14.85 -12.15
CA GLN A 655 -22.50 15.40 -11.97
C GLN A 655 -21.58 15.02 -13.12
N LYS A 656 -20.61 15.89 -13.40
CA LYS A 656 -19.47 15.63 -14.27
C LYS A 656 -18.21 16.23 -13.67
N PHE A 657 -17.06 15.88 -14.26
CA PHE A 657 -15.90 16.76 -14.16
C PHE A 657 -16.09 17.95 -15.11
N ASP A 658 -15.66 19.13 -14.68
CA ASP A 658 -15.65 20.34 -15.50
C ASP A 658 -15.00 20.06 -16.87
N GLY A 659 -13.76 19.56 -16.86
CA GLY A 659 -13.04 19.20 -18.08
C GLY A 659 -12.54 20.39 -18.90
N THR A 660 -12.81 21.64 -18.50
CA THR A 660 -12.25 22.85 -19.10
C THR A 660 -10.72 22.77 -19.17
N PRO A 661 -10.10 23.01 -20.34
CA PRO A 661 -8.65 23.01 -20.47
C PRO A 661 -8.02 24.20 -19.76
N TYR A 662 -6.88 23.96 -19.12
CA TYR A 662 -6.09 24.97 -18.42
C TYR A 662 -4.62 24.80 -18.75
N THR A 663 -3.90 25.91 -18.99
CA THR A 663 -2.44 25.88 -19.12
C THR A 663 -1.85 26.21 -17.77
N ILE A 664 -1.04 25.29 -17.21
CA ILE A 664 -0.36 25.48 -15.93
C ILE A 664 1.15 25.50 -16.11
N GLU A 665 1.86 26.22 -15.24
CA GLU A 665 3.28 26.01 -15.00
C GLU A 665 3.48 24.62 -14.36
N GLY A 666 4.32 23.79 -14.98
CA GLY A 666 4.41 22.37 -14.63
C GLY A 666 5.66 21.69 -15.16
N VAL A 667 6.26 20.84 -14.33
CA VAL A 667 7.36 19.95 -14.70
C VAL A 667 6.83 18.73 -15.48
N ASP A 668 7.71 18.07 -16.24
CA ASP A 668 7.42 17.02 -17.25
C ASP A 668 6.36 15.96 -16.82
N ALA A 669 6.35 15.51 -15.57
CA ALA A 669 5.36 14.51 -15.10
C ALA A 669 3.97 15.07 -14.71
N THR A 670 3.78 16.39 -14.69
CA THR A 670 2.56 17.04 -14.19
C THR A 670 1.62 17.59 -15.27
N VAL A 671 2.10 17.62 -16.52
CA VAL A 671 1.42 18.08 -17.73
C VAL A 671 1.63 17.02 -18.82
N SER A 672 0.64 16.79 -19.68
CA SER A 672 0.79 15.77 -20.73
C SER A 672 1.94 16.16 -21.65
N PHE A 673 2.82 15.20 -21.97
CA PHE A 673 3.96 15.45 -22.85
C PHE A 673 3.51 16.02 -24.22
N ASP A 674 2.38 15.55 -24.76
CA ASP A 674 1.85 16.05 -26.04
C ASP A 674 1.31 17.50 -25.96
N THR A 675 1.20 18.08 -24.76
CA THR A 675 0.77 19.46 -24.53
C THR A 675 1.82 20.33 -23.83
N GLN A 676 3.05 19.83 -23.67
CA GLN A 676 4.15 20.59 -23.06
C GLN A 676 4.73 21.65 -24.01
N SER A 677 5.16 22.78 -23.44
CA SER A 677 5.99 23.79 -24.12
C SER A 677 6.79 24.58 -23.09
N THR A 678 8.07 24.81 -23.35
CA THR A 678 8.90 25.72 -22.54
C THR A 678 9.05 27.05 -23.27
N ASP A 679 8.90 28.16 -22.54
CA ASP A 679 9.08 29.50 -23.12
C ASP A 679 10.53 30.01 -23.03
N ASN A 680 10.79 31.16 -23.65
CA ASN A 680 12.11 31.81 -23.68
C ASN A 680 12.61 32.29 -22.30
N SER A 681 11.83 32.11 -21.23
CA SER A 681 12.22 32.40 -19.84
C SER A 681 12.51 31.15 -19.01
N GLY A 682 12.45 29.96 -19.63
CA GLY A 682 12.70 28.68 -18.94
C GLY A 682 11.50 28.20 -18.13
N VAL A 683 10.29 28.65 -18.44
CA VAL A 683 9.05 28.17 -17.79
C VAL A 683 8.43 27.08 -18.65
N THR A 684 8.47 25.82 -18.18
CA THR A 684 7.70 24.73 -18.78
C THR A 684 6.23 24.86 -18.38
N THR A 685 5.38 24.88 -19.40
CA THR A 685 3.93 24.90 -19.27
C THR A 685 3.32 23.70 -19.97
N GLY A 686 2.06 23.39 -19.68
CA GLY A 686 1.29 22.50 -20.51
C GLY A 686 -0.19 22.44 -20.18
N THR A 687 -0.98 21.95 -21.14
CA THR A 687 -2.44 21.87 -21.00
C THR A 687 -2.86 20.65 -20.18
N VAL A 688 -3.55 20.92 -19.07
CA VAL A 688 -4.30 20.00 -18.20
C VAL A 688 -5.80 20.30 -18.31
N THR A 689 -6.65 19.62 -17.54
CA THR A 689 -8.07 19.97 -17.45
C THR A 689 -8.53 20.09 -16.00
N ASN A 690 -9.45 21.02 -15.74
CA ASN A 690 -10.13 21.13 -14.46
C ASN A 690 -10.85 19.81 -14.14
N ALA A 691 -10.63 19.32 -12.94
CA ALA A 691 -11.14 18.05 -12.44
C ALA A 691 -12.05 18.23 -11.21
N ALA A 692 -12.48 19.46 -10.94
CA ALA A 692 -13.56 19.73 -10.00
C ALA A 692 -14.86 19.03 -10.44
N ILE A 693 -15.62 18.55 -9.46
CA ILE A 693 -16.94 17.96 -9.66
C ILE A 693 -17.97 19.10 -9.74
N VAL A 694 -18.58 19.24 -10.91
CA VAL A 694 -19.59 20.26 -11.22
C VAL A 694 -20.90 19.60 -11.61
N GLU A 695 -21.99 20.36 -11.51
CA GLU A 695 -23.29 19.90 -11.99
C GLU A 695 -23.27 19.74 -13.53
N ASP A 696 -23.91 18.68 -14.01
CA ASP A 696 -24.10 18.45 -15.44
C ASP A 696 -25.50 18.89 -15.88
N SER A 697 -25.53 19.84 -16.81
CA SER A 697 -26.74 20.30 -17.48
C SER A 697 -27.34 19.27 -18.45
N ASN A 698 -26.61 18.18 -18.76
CA ASN A 698 -27.14 17.10 -19.58
C ASN A 698 -28.07 16.18 -18.77
N ASN A 699 -29.38 16.33 -18.93
CA ASN A 699 -30.38 15.50 -18.25
C ASN A 699 -30.66 14.15 -18.93
N THR A 700 -30.03 13.81 -20.06
CA THR A 700 -30.19 12.48 -20.70
C THR A 700 -29.45 11.34 -19.97
N THR A 701 -28.57 11.68 -19.03
CA THR A 701 -27.90 10.74 -18.14
C THR A 701 -27.86 11.32 -16.73
N PHE A 702 -28.13 10.52 -15.71
CA PHE A 702 -27.87 10.95 -14.32
C PHE A 702 -26.60 10.25 -13.82
N THR A 703 -25.63 11.02 -13.37
CA THR A 703 -24.32 10.52 -12.91
C THR A 703 -24.04 11.06 -11.51
N ARG A 704 -23.49 10.25 -10.60
CA ARG A 704 -22.95 10.73 -9.31
C ARG A 704 -21.52 10.24 -9.14
N ILE A 705 -20.66 11.08 -8.57
CA ILE A 705 -19.22 10.87 -8.49
C ILE A 705 -18.80 10.95 -7.02
N TYR A 706 -18.35 9.82 -6.48
CA TYR A 706 -17.96 9.63 -5.09
C TYR A 706 -16.45 9.56 -4.93
N GLY A 707 -15.91 10.04 -3.82
CA GLY A 707 -14.47 10.02 -3.52
C GLY A 707 -13.85 11.38 -3.20
N HIS A 708 -12.55 11.33 -2.89
CA HIS A 708 -11.67 12.49 -2.70
C HIS A 708 -10.68 12.62 -3.87
N GLU A 709 -10.42 13.85 -4.35
CA GLU A 709 -9.40 14.12 -5.37
C GLU A 709 -8.12 14.66 -4.74
N THR A 710 -6.96 14.07 -5.04
CA THR A 710 -5.68 14.70 -4.75
C THR A 710 -5.29 15.62 -5.91
N GLY A 711 -5.14 16.92 -5.63
CA GLY A 711 -4.83 17.92 -6.63
C GLY A 711 -4.20 19.18 -6.06
N LYS A 712 -4.05 20.18 -6.92
CA LYS A 712 -3.41 21.46 -6.63
C LYS A 712 -4.20 22.58 -7.30
N ARG A 713 -4.35 23.72 -6.60
CA ARG A 713 -5.07 24.90 -7.12
C ARG A 713 -4.12 25.86 -7.86
N TYR A 714 -4.66 26.50 -8.89
CA TYR A 714 -3.94 27.40 -9.80
C TYR A 714 -4.69 28.71 -10.03
N ASP A 715 -3.97 29.83 -10.02
CA ASP A 715 -4.50 31.15 -10.34
C ASP A 715 -4.82 31.31 -11.84
N SER A 716 -5.40 32.48 -12.18
CA SER A 716 -5.71 32.90 -13.55
C SER A 716 -4.52 32.93 -14.52
N ASN A 717 -3.29 32.83 -14.02
CA ASN A 717 -2.05 32.87 -14.79
C ASN A 717 -1.37 31.49 -14.88
N GLY A 718 -1.98 30.44 -14.36
CA GLY A 718 -1.42 29.09 -14.36
C GLY A 718 -0.38 28.84 -13.26
N LYS A 719 -0.35 29.67 -12.20
CA LYS A 719 0.58 29.54 -11.06
C LYS A 719 -0.09 28.93 -9.82
N PRO A 720 0.63 28.16 -9.00
CA PRO A 720 0.15 27.66 -7.71
C PRO A 720 -0.45 28.75 -6.80
N SER A 721 -1.74 28.67 -6.45
CA SER A 721 -2.40 29.67 -5.60
C SER A 721 -3.50 29.07 -4.72
N LYS A 722 -3.54 29.49 -3.44
CA LYS A 722 -4.27 28.90 -2.29
C LYS A 722 -5.64 29.51 -2.02
N THR A 723 -6.14 30.38 -2.87
CA THR A 723 -7.38 31.15 -2.64
C THR A 723 -8.61 30.39 -3.13
N THR A 724 -9.78 30.88 -2.74
CA THR A 724 -11.09 30.33 -3.14
C THR A 724 -11.45 30.60 -4.60
N THR A 725 -10.73 31.49 -5.30
CA THR A 725 -10.95 31.82 -6.72
C THR A 725 -10.12 30.97 -7.70
N ASP A 726 -9.34 30.01 -7.19
CA ASP A 726 -8.34 29.28 -7.97
C ASP A 726 -8.86 27.95 -8.56
N THR A 727 -8.41 27.63 -9.77
CA THR A 727 -8.80 26.43 -10.55
C THR A 727 -8.16 25.17 -9.96
N PHE A 728 -8.98 24.18 -9.59
CA PHE A 728 -8.50 22.91 -9.03
C PHE A 728 -8.10 21.90 -10.11
N ILE A 729 -6.80 21.57 -10.18
CA ILE A 729 -6.26 20.59 -11.13
C ILE A 729 -5.85 19.32 -10.39
N VAL A 730 -6.46 18.20 -10.77
CA VAL A 730 -5.97 16.85 -10.44
C VAL A 730 -4.76 16.54 -11.30
N ARG A 731 -3.63 16.21 -10.67
CA ARG A 731 -2.36 15.92 -11.35
C ARG A 731 -1.82 14.56 -10.93
N PRO A 732 -0.97 13.92 -11.74
CA PRO A 732 -0.13 12.82 -11.27
C PRO A 732 0.81 13.33 -10.16
N GLY A 733 0.51 13.00 -8.90
CA GLY A 733 1.34 13.39 -7.77
C GLY A 733 0.67 13.13 -6.42
N PHE A 734 1.35 13.54 -5.35
CA PHE A 734 0.90 13.46 -3.95
C PHE A 734 0.54 14.85 -3.39
N ASP A 735 0.03 15.76 -4.23
CA ASP A 735 -0.47 17.06 -3.79
C ASP A 735 -1.87 16.87 -3.16
N SER A 736 -2.03 17.13 -1.86
CA SER A 736 -3.31 17.00 -1.13
C SER A 736 -3.83 18.37 -0.67
N TRP A 737 -4.11 19.26 -1.62
CA TRP A 737 -4.78 20.51 -1.31
C TRP A 737 -6.27 20.25 -1.11
N MET A 738 -6.91 21.00 -0.20
CA MET A 738 -8.33 20.81 0.11
C MET A 738 -9.20 20.89 -1.15
N VAL A 739 -9.90 19.80 -1.43
CA VAL A 739 -10.93 19.73 -2.49
C VAL A 739 -12.05 20.71 -2.17
N GLU A 740 -12.69 21.23 -3.23
CA GLU A 740 -13.90 22.05 -3.06
C GLU A 740 -15.10 21.21 -2.61
N LYS A 741 -15.13 19.93 -3.01
CA LYS A 741 -16.19 18.97 -2.71
C LYS A 741 -15.62 17.57 -2.52
N ASP A 742 -15.83 17.00 -1.36
CA ASP A 742 -15.64 15.59 -1.06
C ASP A 742 -17.01 14.92 -0.93
N ASN A 743 -17.28 14.00 -1.85
CA ASN A 743 -18.53 13.26 -1.96
C ASN A 743 -18.31 11.78 -1.60
N ARG A 744 -17.39 11.43 -0.70
CA ARG A 744 -17.36 10.05 -0.18
C ARG A 744 -18.60 9.78 0.64
N LEU A 745 -19.15 8.58 0.51
CA LEU A 745 -20.08 8.06 1.48
C LEU A 745 -19.34 7.90 2.80
N SER A 746 -19.91 8.43 3.87
CA SER A 746 -19.47 8.16 5.25
C SER A 746 -19.70 6.67 5.58
N PRO A 747 -19.07 6.10 6.62
CA PRO A 747 -19.43 4.76 7.09
C PRO A 747 -20.94 4.67 7.32
N ASN A 748 -21.54 3.50 7.08
CA ASN A 748 -22.97 3.27 7.31
C ASN A 748 -23.94 4.11 6.45
N GLU A 749 -23.45 5.00 5.59
CA GLU A 749 -24.29 5.88 4.77
C GLU A 749 -24.90 5.15 3.56
N THR A 750 -26.19 5.38 3.36
CA THR A 750 -26.91 5.09 2.12
C THR A 750 -27.40 6.40 1.50
N GLU A 751 -26.87 6.75 0.33
CA GLU A 751 -27.47 7.78 -0.51
C GLU A 751 -28.53 7.16 -1.42
N THR A 752 -29.74 7.71 -1.40
CA THR A 752 -30.87 7.34 -2.26
C THR A 752 -31.24 8.50 -3.19
N TYR A 753 -31.43 8.21 -4.47
CA TYR A 753 -31.83 9.15 -5.50
C TYR A 753 -33.17 8.74 -6.09
N THR A 754 -34.13 9.64 -6.20
CA THR A 754 -35.42 9.40 -6.86
C THR A 754 -35.55 10.32 -8.07
N LEU A 755 -35.74 9.73 -9.24
CA LEU A 755 -35.75 10.41 -10.53
C LEU A 755 -37.06 10.14 -11.26
N THR A 756 -37.61 11.15 -11.92
CA THR A 756 -38.79 11.01 -12.77
C THR A 756 -38.47 11.29 -14.24
N TYR A 757 -39.17 10.61 -15.13
CA TYR A 757 -39.02 10.69 -16.58
C TYR A 757 -40.40 10.77 -17.25
N ASP A 758 -40.60 11.74 -18.13
CA ASP A 758 -41.78 11.80 -19.00
C ASP A 758 -41.66 10.78 -20.15
N ILE A 759 -42.47 9.73 -20.08
CA ILE A 759 -42.57 8.67 -21.08
C ILE A 759 -43.79 8.83 -21.99
N THR A 760 -44.42 10.00 -22.02
CA THR A 760 -45.49 10.32 -22.99
C THR A 760 -45.05 9.98 -24.42
N ASP A 761 -45.91 9.23 -25.11
CA ASP A 761 -45.74 8.73 -26.48
C ASP A 761 -44.47 7.89 -26.76
N LYS A 762 -43.82 7.35 -25.72
CA LYS A 762 -42.61 6.51 -25.83
C LYS A 762 -42.95 5.03 -25.60
N THR A 763 -42.32 4.15 -26.38
CA THR A 763 -42.46 2.70 -26.24
C THR A 763 -41.09 2.03 -26.05
N ASN A 764 -41.07 0.76 -25.63
CA ASN A 764 -39.85 0.02 -25.33
C ASN A 764 -38.93 0.76 -24.34
N VAL A 765 -39.51 1.43 -23.33
CA VAL A 765 -38.77 2.13 -22.29
C VAL A 765 -37.93 1.13 -21.50
N LYS A 766 -36.64 1.43 -21.31
CA LYS A 766 -35.68 0.60 -20.57
C LYS A 766 -34.84 1.47 -19.65
N VAL A 767 -34.68 1.01 -18.42
CA VAL A 767 -33.75 1.57 -17.44
C VAL A 767 -32.47 0.73 -17.47
N GLU A 768 -31.31 1.38 -17.61
CA GLU A 768 -30.01 0.77 -17.30
C GLU A 768 -29.30 1.61 -16.24
N TYR A 769 -28.77 0.96 -15.21
CA TYR A 769 -27.97 1.59 -14.17
C TYR A 769 -26.67 0.82 -13.97
N ARG A 770 -25.56 1.53 -13.76
CA ARG A 770 -24.23 0.93 -13.62
C ARG A 770 -23.39 1.64 -12.57
N VAL A 771 -22.60 0.88 -11.83
CA VAL A 771 -21.63 1.41 -10.86
C VAL A 771 -20.22 1.04 -11.33
N TYR A 772 -19.32 2.01 -11.32
CA TYR A 772 -17.94 1.87 -11.75
C TYR A 772 -16.98 2.24 -10.62
N TYR A 773 -16.09 1.32 -10.26
CA TYR A 773 -14.95 1.57 -9.38
C TYR A 773 -13.70 1.89 -10.19
N MET A 774 -12.96 2.92 -9.80
CA MET A 774 -11.80 3.42 -10.52
C MET A 774 -10.60 3.52 -9.58
N GLN A 775 -9.50 2.90 -9.98
CA GLN A 775 -8.29 2.79 -9.16
C GLN A 775 -7.34 3.99 -9.36
N LYS A 776 -7.62 4.80 -10.39
CA LYS A 776 -6.97 6.07 -10.73
C LYS A 776 -8.07 7.10 -10.98
N GLY A 777 -7.88 8.37 -10.57
CA GLY A 777 -8.90 9.43 -10.57
C GLY A 777 -9.26 9.99 -11.95
N ALA A 778 -9.17 9.16 -12.99
CA ALA A 778 -9.48 9.43 -14.38
C ALA A 778 -8.81 10.69 -15.00
N ASN A 779 -7.85 11.31 -14.30
CA ASN A 779 -7.30 12.64 -14.59
C ASN A 779 -8.39 13.68 -14.91
N GLY A 780 -9.53 13.63 -14.21
CA GLY A 780 -10.66 14.54 -14.44
C GLY A 780 -11.47 14.29 -15.71
N LYS A 781 -11.37 13.10 -16.35
CA LYS A 781 -12.19 12.76 -17.54
C LYS A 781 -12.59 11.29 -17.61
N PHE A 782 -13.88 11.03 -17.79
CA PHE A 782 -14.37 9.70 -18.17
C PHE A 782 -14.60 9.63 -19.68
N ILE A 783 -14.28 8.49 -20.29
CA ILE A 783 -14.54 8.26 -21.71
C ILE A 783 -15.92 7.62 -21.84
N VAL A 784 -16.85 8.36 -22.45
CA VAL A 784 -18.24 7.95 -22.62
C VAL A 784 -18.45 7.45 -24.05
N ASP A 785 -19.20 6.37 -24.21
CA ASP A 785 -19.78 5.99 -25.50
C ASP A 785 -21.03 6.85 -25.76
N PRO A 786 -21.03 7.74 -26.77
CA PRO A 786 -22.16 8.62 -27.04
C PRO A 786 -23.42 7.89 -27.52
N ALA A 787 -23.32 6.63 -27.97
CA ALA A 787 -24.48 5.85 -28.39
C ALA A 787 -25.27 5.27 -27.22
N THR A 788 -24.60 4.95 -26.10
CA THR A 788 -25.20 4.31 -24.92
C THR A 788 -25.24 5.19 -23.68
N GLY A 789 -24.47 6.28 -23.65
CA GLY A 789 -24.29 7.14 -22.47
C GLY A 789 -23.40 6.53 -21.38
N PHE A 790 -22.97 5.28 -21.51
CA PHE A 790 -22.15 4.57 -20.53
C PHE A 790 -20.64 4.75 -20.75
N LEU A 791 -19.82 4.27 -19.82
CA LEU A 791 -18.36 4.37 -19.95
C LEU A 791 -17.85 3.39 -21.00
N ASP A 792 -17.01 3.86 -21.91
CA ASP A 792 -16.32 3.03 -22.89
C ASP A 792 -15.13 2.34 -22.22
N GLN A 793 -15.36 1.10 -21.78
CA GLN A 793 -14.34 0.29 -21.11
C GLN A 793 -13.10 0.07 -21.99
N ALA A 794 -13.27 -0.19 -23.30
CA ALA A 794 -12.17 -0.45 -24.22
C ALA A 794 -11.26 0.78 -24.40
N LYS A 795 -11.84 1.98 -24.58
CA LYS A 795 -11.08 3.23 -24.62
C LYS A 795 -10.46 3.56 -23.26
N SER A 796 -11.16 3.26 -22.17
CA SER A 796 -10.66 3.50 -20.80
C SER A 796 -9.44 2.62 -20.47
N ASP A 797 -9.46 1.35 -20.87
CA ASP A 797 -8.35 0.42 -20.72
C ASP A 797 -7.18 0.78 -21.66
N ALA A 798 -7.46 1.17 -22.90
CA ALA A 798 -6.44 1.70 -23.82
C ALA A 798 -5.74 2.97 -23.28
N LYS A 799 -6.43 3.76 -22.45
CA LYS A 799 -5.88 4.92 -21.73
C LYS A 799 -5.37 4.59 -20.31
N LYS A 800 -5.39 3.33 -19.90
CA LYS A 800 -4.97 2.84 -18.57
C LYS A 800 -5.63 3.61 -17.41
N LEU A 801 -6.94 3.87 -17.53
CA LEU A 801 -7.73 4.57 -16.51
C LEU A 801 -8.17 3.66 -15.35
N LEU A 802 -8.01 2.34 -15.49
CA LEU A 802 -8.32 1.33 -14.46
C LEU A 802 -9.77 1.41 -13.95
N VAL A 803 -10.71 1.52 -14.90
CA VAL A 803 -12.16 1.55 -14.67
C VAL A 803 -12.68 0.12 -14.51
N THR A 804 -13.63 -0.09 -13.59
CA THR A 804 -14.25 -1.38 -13.29
C THR A 804 -15.75 -1.23 -13.15
N GLU A 805 -16.52 -1.68 -14.13
CA GLU A 805 -17.94 -1.97 -13.90
C GLU A 805 -18.04 -3.03 -12.78
N VAL A 806 -18.64 -2.65 -11.65
CA VAL A 806 -18.80 -3.48 -10.44
C VAL A 806 -20.25 -3.88 -10.19
N TYR A 807 -21.20 -3.14 -10.75
CA TYR A 807 -22.63 -3.44 -10.70
C TYR A 807 -23.31 -3.01 -11.99
N LYS A 808 -24.33 -3.76 -12.42
CA LYS A 808 -25.20 -3.42 -13.55
C LYS A 808 -26.64 -3.85 -13.25
N TYR A 809 -27.61 -3.01 -13.58
CA TYR A 809 -29.03 -3.30 -13.61
C TYR A 809 -29.64 -2.96 -15.00
N PRO A 810 -30.57 -3.77 -15.53
CA PRO A 810 -30.79 -5.16 -15.12
C PRO A 810 -29.50 -5.98 -15.35
N GLU A 811 -29.29 -7.00 -14.54
CA GLU A 811 -28.23 -7.97 -14.84
C GLU A 811 -28.52 -8.61 -16.20
N LEU A 812 -27.46 -8.81 -16.99
CA LEU A 812 -27.59 -9.56 -18.25
C LEU A 812 -27.81 -11.04 -17.92
N PRO A 813 -28.73 -11.74 -18.62
CA PRO A 813 -29.00 -13.17 -18.41
C PRO A 813 -27.84 -14.07 -18.86
#